data_AF-A0A1D9LI22-F1
#
_entry.id   AF-A0A1D9LI22-F1
#
_cell.length_a   1.000
_cell.length_b   1.000
_cell.length_c   1.000
_cell.angle_alpha   90.00
_cell.angle_beta   90.00
_cell.angle_gamma   90.00
#
_symmetry.space_group_name_H-M   'P 1'
#
loop_
_entity.id
_entity.type
_entity.pdbx_description
1 polymer ?
#
loop_
_entity_poly.entity_id
_entity_poly.type
_entity_poly.pdbx_seq_one_letter_code
_entity_poly.pdbx_strand_id
1 'polypeptide(L)'
;MANLQEKSAWEPGIYQLETSDPVLAGPDGVDNVQAKQLANRTAYLKKQIDDLVSGALVAEFADRLKTPRNIAMTGDGNWNVMFDGSGNASAAMTLRDSGVAPGSYGMVTVDGKGRVTAGRQMAGDDVPAHDWNKISTGKPTTLAGYGIGDAASKNDLQTAVNGLVAGAPANLNTLQELAAAVNNDPKYSATVDGKLTGKADKATTLAGYGITDGASKSDLKVAVDGIVSGAPGALNTLQELAAALGNDANYAASMTKMLAGKADKATTLAGYGIADAASANDLAKVAARVNGRRMIRVRAGGYSAKNGVSGVEIDGVGVGPVARSYNMVQLDAAGAVSRSATFDVCGGNGQDKAAADWLNAAPDGATVIVYTWDEPQGNRLTGGLPQALYRCGASSAVFASDKFQYRSAYLLIGRAGCGEGQGLERYRGDKADSADAQLDVVFELVNGLPLLSGGQVSGAAAPTGQVAYFSMPNAPDGWLRANGAQVSQSTYGNLYAAIGQTFAPVDPAVQAMLRLDAADTLLDRVWNKQLIVYGGTDMSTEQAKFGGASLKTVAGGGYATFGLTDAFNANAFTIEGWHYPTFAGTGGSNGYSAAWVVSMNASSVAGEITVAIDRASRAPMVWLSNGGNFFANAALGTAGVFASPRWYHIAFSYDGAAYRLFVDGAQVWSLASATRVTIPDNTLVFGVDGSSPGIAGSATAYYQDWKVSKVCRYAGNFALPTAQAGYQLASDAGKFYLPNLCGEFIRGWSDSRKDVEKRAFGSWQKGTLTFSDPTLGAICVGTPIHATDNALDGYQDLGADPVSKLWYQMSRAWIPGQEVHPDLDSNGWNFGYGSTRPRNIALLACVKY
;
A
#
# COMPACT_ATOMS: atom_id res chain seq x y z
N MET A 1 0.68 -23.43 -73.22
CA MET A 1 1.21 -24.09 -72.00
C MET A 1 0.35 -23.63 -70.83
N ALA A 2 -0.29 -24.54 -70.11
CA ALA A 2 -1.26 -24.20 -69.06
C ALA A 2 -0.56 -24.03 -67.71
N ASN A 3 -0.12 -22.81 -67.40
CA ASN A 3 0.44 -22.48 -66.08
C ASN A 3 -0.68 -22.30 -65.04
N LEU A 4 -0.37 -22.59 -63.77
CA LEU A 4 -1.25 -22.24 -62.66
C LEU A 4 -1.38 -20.72 -62.53
N GLN A 5 -2.59 -20.24 -62.27
CA GLN A 5 -2.84 -18.81 -62.07
C GLN A 5 -2.52 -18.42 -60.63
N GLU A 6 -1.46 -17.64 -60.47
CA GLU A 6 -1.00 -17.13 -59.18
C GLU A 6 -1.72 -15.84 -58.78
N LYS A 7 -1.96 -15.67 -57.48
CA LYS A 7 -2.49 -14.46 -56.87
C LYS A 7 -1.61 -14.07 -55.70
N SER A 8 -1.31 -12.78 -55.55
CA SER A 8 -0.60 -12.23 -54.40
C SER A 8 -1.50 -12.28 -53.15
N ALA A 9 -1.65 -13.47 -52.58
CA ALA A 9 -2.48 -13.73 -51.41
C ALA A 9 -1.78 -14.73 -50.49
N TRP A 10 -1.89 -14.52 -49.18
CA TRP A 10 -1.40 -15.48 -48.21
C TRP A 10 -2.43 -16.57 -47.96
N GLU A 11 -2.19 -17.76 -48.49
CA GLU A 11 -3.03 -18.92 -48.23
C GLU A 11 -2.86 -19.37 -46.77
N PRO A 12 -3.90 -19.77 -46.03
CA PRO A 12 -3.75 -20.17 -44.61
C PRO A 12 -3.03 -21.51 -44.41
N GLY A 13 -3.16 -22.44 -45.37
CA GLY A 13 -2.52 -23.76 -45.36
C GLY A 13 -2.24 -24.27 -46.77
N ILE A 14 -1.47 -25.36 -46.88
CA ILE A 14 -1.33 -26.13 -48.12
C ILE A 14 -2.15 -27.40 -47.93
N TYR A 15 -3.12 -27.65 -48.81
CA TYR A 15 -3.97 -28.85 -48.76
C TYR A 15 -3.11 -30.12 -48.84
N GLN A 16 -3.59 -31.27 -48.40
CA GLN A 16 -2.94 -32.58 -48.57
C GLN A 16 -3.88 -33.47 -49.37
N LEU A 17 -3.40 -34.06 -50.47
CA LEU A 17 -4.21 -34.98 -51.26
C LEU A 17 -4.48 -36.27 -50.47
N GLU A 18 -5.72 -36.72 -50.49
CA GLU A 18 -6.16 -37.94 -49.82
C GLU A 18 -6.31 -39.10 -50.81
N THR A 19 -6.22 -40.34 -50.33
CA THR A 19 -6.29 -41.53 -51.22
C THR A 19 -7.64 -41.72 -51.92
N SER A 20 -8.70 -41.06 -51.45
CA SER A 20 -10.03 -41.04 -52.06
C SER A 20 -10.23 -39.90 -53.07
N ASP A 21 -9.29 -38.97 -53.18
CA ASP A 21 -9.43 -37.82 -54.08
C ASP A 21 -9.30 -38.28 -55.55
N PRO A 22 -10.19 -37.80 -56.44
CA PRO A 22 -10.12 -38.17 -57.85
C PRO A 22 -8.92 -37.47 -58.51
N VAL A 23 -8.18 -38.19 -59.37
CA VAL A 23 -7.11 -37.60 -60.19
C VAL A 23 -7.74 -36.70 -61.24
N LEU A 24 -7.92 -35.43 -60.90
CA LEU A 24 -8.56 -34.43 -61.71
C LEU A 24 -7.60 -33.27 -61.94
N ALA A 25 -7.08 -33.18 -63.16
CA ALA A 25 -6.27 -32.06 -63.61
C ALA A 25 -7.14 -30.87 -64.04
N GLY A 26 -6.51 -29.71 -64.23
CA GLY A 26 -7.16 -28.47 -64.64
C GLY A 26 -7.04 -27.35 -63.60
N PRO A 27 -7.49 -26.12 -63.91
CA PRO A 27 -7.33 -24.94 -63.05
C PRO A 27 -7.95 -25.06 -61.66
N ASP A 28 -9.00 -25.87 -61.55
CA ASP A 28 -9.75 -26.18 -60.34
C ASP A 28 -9.72 -27.68 -60.01
N GLY A 29 -8.81 -28.40 -60.67
CA GLY A 29 -8.55 -29.80 -60.38
C GLY A 29 -7.89 -29.96 -59.02
N VAL A 30 -8.30 -30.97 -58.25
CA VAL A 30 -7.84 -31.18 -56.87
C VAL A 30 -6.31 -31.39 -56.81
N ASP A 31 -5.74 -32.04 -57.83
CA ASP A 31 -4.30 -32.32 -57.94
C ASP A 31 -3.44 -31.04 -57.99
N ASN A 32 -4.00 -29.91 -58.41
CA ASN A 32 -3.29 -28.65 -58.58
C ASN A 32 -3.44 -27.68 -57.39
N VAL A 33 -4.26 -28.01 -56.40
CA VAL A 33 -4.60 -27.11 -55.28
C VAL A 33 -3.36 -26.78 -54.44
N GLN A 34 -2.57 -27.79 -54.08
CA GLN A 34 -1.39 -27.61 -53.22
C GLN A 34 -0.34 -26.69 -53.88
N ALA A 35 -0.06 -26.91 -55.17
CA ALA A 35 0.90 -26.13 -55.94
C ALA A 35 0.45 -24.67 -56.11
N LYS A 36 -0.83 -24.44 -56.40
CA LYS A 36 -1.42 -23.10 -56.52
C LYS A 36 -1.33 -22.33 -55.20
N GLN A 37 -1.60 -23.00 -54.08
CA GLN A 37 -1.55 -22.36 -52.77
C GLN A 37 -0.13 -21.90 -52.39
N LEU A 38 0.87 -22.74 -52.68
CA LEU A 38 2.27 -22.39 -52.45
C LEU A 38 2.73 -21.23 -53.35
N ALA A 39 2.33 -21.24 -54.62
CA ALA A 39 2.66 -20.18 -55.56
C ALA A 39 2.07 -18.82 -55.14
N ASN A 40 0.81 -18.79 -54.66
CA ASN A 40 0.16 -17.58 -54.18
C ASN A 40 0.89 -16.92 -53.00
N ARG A 41 1.30 -17.73 -52.01
CA ARG A 41 2.10 -17.25 -50.86
C ARG A 41 3.43 -16.64 -51.31
N THR A 42 4.07 -17.24 -52.30
CA THR A 42 5.35 -16.77 -52.84
C THR A 42 5.17 -15.43 -53.54
N ALA A 43 4.13 -15.28 -54.36
CA ALA A 43 3.79 -14.03 -55.01
C ALA A 43 3.48 -12.90 -54.00
N TYR A 44 2.78 -13.23 -52.91
CA TYR A 44 2.50 -12.28 -51.82
C TYR A 44 3.77 -11.73 -51.16
N LEU A 45 4.70 -12.62 -50.78
CA LEU A 45 5.95 -12.22 -50.14
C LEU A 45 6.84 -11.39 -51.08
N LYS A 46 6.92 -11.78 -52.36
CA LYS A 46 7.69 -11.02 -53.36
C LYS A 46 7.17 -9.60 -53.50
N LYS A 47 5.85 -9.42 -53.54
CA LYS A 47 5.24 -8.09 -53.61
C LYS A 47 5.56 -7.24 -52.38
N GLN A 48 5.48 -7.79 -51.17
CA GLN A 48 5.82 -7.03 -49.96
C GLN A 48 7.27 -6.52 -49.97
N ILE A 49 8.20 -7.33 -50.48
CA ILE A 49 9.60 -6.94 -50.63
C ILE A 49 9.75 -5.81 -51.66
N ASP A 50 9.11 -5.93 -52.82
CA ASP A 50 9.18 -4.91 -53.86
C ASP A 50 8.56 -3.58 -53.40
N ASP A 51 7.45 -3.65 -52.66
CA ASP A 51 6.82 -2.48 -52.06
C ASP A 51 7.74 -1.83 -51.01
N LEU A 52 8.48 -2.62 -50.21
CA LEU A 52 9.45 -2.10 -49.24
C LEU A 52 10.65 -1.42 -49.93
N VAL A 53 11.17 -2.04 -51.00
CA VAL A 53 12.32 -1.52 -51.76
C VAL A 53 11.95 -0.25 -52.53
N SER A 54 10.75 -0.19 -53.09
CA SER A 54 10.24 1.01 -53.76
C SER A 54 9.82 2.10 -52.77
N GLY A 55 9.76 1.80 -51.47
CA GLY A 55 9.31 2.72 -50.42
C GLY A 55 7.79 2.92 -50.37
N ALA A 56 7.03 2.15 -51.16
CA ALA A 56 5.57 2.08 -51.06
C ALA A 56 5.12 1.44 -49.74
N LEU A 57 5.95 0.55 -49.17
CA LEU A 57 5.92 0.13 -47.78
C LEU A 57 7.10 0.76 -47.03
N VAL A 58 6.87 1.22 -45.80
CA VAL A 58 7.93 1.79 -44.95
C VAL A 58 8.35 0.76 -43.90
N ALA A 59 9.66 0.56 -43.76
CA ALA A 59 10.22 -0.17 -42.62
C ALA A 59 10.07 0.70 -41.36
N GLU A 60 9.06 0.40 -40.55
CA GLU A 60 8.63 1.18 -39.38
C GLU A 60 9.79 1.61 -38.46
N PHE A 61 10.79 0.74 -38.25
CA PHE A 61 11.93 1.06 -37.39
C PHE A 61 12.88 2.12 -37.96
N ALA A 62 13.00 2.23 -39.29
CA ALA A 62 13.84 3.25 -39.92
C ALA A 62 13.22 4.66 -39.79
N ASP A 63 11.88 4.75 -39.72
CA ASP A 63 11.17 6.03 -39.58
C ASP A 63 11.46 6.71 -38.23
N ARG A 64 11.82 5.93 -37.21
CA ARG A 64 12.07 6.39 -35.83
C ARG A 64 13.28 7.33 -35.66
N LEU A 65 14.17 7.39 -36.65
CA LEU A 65 15.37 8.25 -36.65
C LEU A 65 15.14 9.62 -37.31
N LYS A 66 13.97 9.86 -37.94
CA LYS A 66 13.61 11.19 -38.49
C LYS A 66 13.49 12.29 -37.43
N THR A 67 13.42 11.95 -36.14
CA THR A 67 13.34 12.92 -35.03
C THR A 67 14.64 12.93 -34.22
N PRO A 68 15.33 14.08 -34.06
CA PRO A 68 16.59 14.15 -33.31
C PRO A 68 16.51 13.60 -31.90
N ARG A 69 17.62 12.99 -31.45
CA ARG A 69 17.79 12.41 -30.11
C ARG A 69 18.98 13.05 -29.42
N ASN A 70 18.82 13.31 -28.13
CA ASN A 70 19.89 13.85 -27.30
C ASN A 70 20.87 12.75 -26.90
N ILE A 71 22.15 12.94 -27.18
CA ILE A 71 23.26 12.02 -26.90
C ILE A 71 24.17 12.69 -25.86
N ALA A 72 24.20 12.11 -24.67
CA ALA A 72 25.02 12.57 -23.55
C ALA A 72 25.99 11.48 -23.07
N MET A 73 27.13 11.89 -22.53
CA MET A 73 28.15 11.00 -21.94
C MET A 73 28.15 11.14 -20.41
N THR A 74 28.26 10.02 -19.68
CA THR A 74 28.39 10.00 -18.22
C THR A 74 29.76 9.45 -17.81
N GLY A 75 30.43 10.13 -16.87
CA GLY A 75 31.81 9.85 -16.46
C GLY A 75 32.55 11.12 -16.08
N ASP A 76 33.87 11.12 -16.24
CA ASP A 76 34.74 12.23 -15.81
C ASP A 76 34.68 13.46 -16.71
N GLY A 77 33.96 13.39 -17.83
CA GLY A 77 33.59 14.55 -18.60
C GLY A 77 32.11 14.56 -18.94
N ASN A 78 31.50 15.73 -18.84
CA ASN A 78 30.11 15.97 -19.20
C ASN A 78 30.05 16.61 -20.60
N TRP A 79 29.28 16.00 -21.49
CA TRP A 79 29.06 16.47 -22.87
C TRP A 79 27.67 16.05 -23.35
N ASN A 80 26.96 16.94 -24.04
CA ASN A 80 25.59 16.68 -24.48
C ASN A 80 25.23 17.40 -25.80
N VAL A 81 24.62 16.69 -26.76
CA VAL A 81 24.20 17.24 -28.07
C VAL A 81 23.05 16.45 -28.72
N MET A 82 22.28 17.05 -29.65
CA MET A 82 21.19 16.38 -30.39
C MET A 82 21.63 15.86 -31.78
N PHE A 83 21.14 14.67 -32.19
CA PHE A 83 21.47 14.00 -33.46
C PHE A 83 20.24 13.33 -34.10
N ASP A 84 20.00 13.57 -35.40
CA ASP A 84 18.87 13.02 -36.19
C ASP A 84 19.30 12.28 -37.46
N GLY A 85 20.60 11.98 -37.60
CA GLY A 85 21.12 11.27 -38.77
C GLY A 85 21.22 12.10 -40.06
N SER A 86 20.77 13.35 -40.07
CA SER A 86 20.86 14.23 -41.25
C SER A 86 22.23 14.91 -41.41
N GLY A 87 23.02 15.02 -40.33
CA GLY A 87 24.36 15.60 -40.32
C GLY A 87 25.11 15.39 -38.99
N ASN A 88 26.36 15.85 -38.92
CA ASN A 88 27.22 15.68 -37.73
C ASN A 88 26.93 16.72 -36.63
N ALA A 89 26.96 16.31 -35.35
CA ALA A 89 26.65 17.17 -34.19
C ALA A 89 27.88 17.40 -33.27
N SER A 90 28.05 18.60 -32.69
CA SER A 90 29.17 18.92 -31.78
C SER A 90 28.83 19.95 -30.66
N ALA A 91 29.50 19.87 -29.50
CA ALA A 91 29.39 20.78 -28.34
C ALA A 91 30.71 20.83 -27.52
N ALA A 92 30.80 21.63 -26.44
CA ALA A 92 31.99 21.70 -25.56
C ALA A 92 31.89 20.76 -24.33
N MET A 93 32.98 20.08 -23.99
CA MET A 93 33.03 19.06 -22.92
C MET A 93 33.71 19.60 -21.65
N THR A 94 33.12 19.35 -20.48
CA THR A 94 33.66 19.82 -19.18
C THR A 94 34.11 18.65 -18.31
N LEU A 95 35.35 18.68 -17.79
CA LEU A 95 35.92 17.61 -16.97
C LEU A 95 35.68 17.79 -15.46
N ARG A 96 35.59 16.68 -14.71
CA ARG A 96 35.54 16.62 -13.24
C ARG A 96 36.93 16.81 -12.63
N ASP A 97 36.97 17.22 -11.36
CA ASP A 97 38.23 17.43 -10.63
C ASP A 97 38.90 16.08 -10.34
N SER A 98 40.21 15.98 -10.59
CA SER A 98 40.94 14.71 -10.60
C SER A 98 41.40 14.26 -9.22
N GLY A 99 41.22 15.09 -8.20
CA GLY A 99 41.72 14.87 -6.84
C GLY A 99 43.19 15.26 -6.62
N VAL A 100 43.92 15.63 -7.68
CA VAL A 100 45.27 16.23 -7.55
C VAL A 100 45.14 17.66 -7.04
N ALA A 101 45.89 18.01 -5.99
CA ALA A 101 45.92 19.36 -5.48
C ALA A 101 46.49 20.32 -6.54
N PRO A 102 45.82 21.45 -6.86
CA PRO A 102 46.35 22.42 -7.80
C PRO A 102 47.72 22.93 -7.33
N GLY A 103 48.75 22.85 -8.19
CA GLY A 103 50.11 23.24 -7.80
C GLY A 103 51.21 22.85 -8.79
N SER A 104 52.43 23.33 -8.55
CA SER A 104 53.61 23.09 -9.40
C SER A 104 54.36 21.81 -9.00
N TYR A 105 54.50 20.90 -9.96
CA TYR A 105 55.21 19.63 -9.86
C TYR A 105 56.42 19.65 -10.81
N GLY A 106 57.54 20.16 -10.31
CA GLY A 106 58.74 20.38 -11.11
C GLY A 106 58.48 21.39 -12.23
N MET A 107 58.31 20.89 -13.45
CA MET A 107 58.23 21.70 -14.67
C MET A 107 56.83 22.20 -15.00
N VAL A 108 55.80 21.56 -14.46
CA VAL A 108 54.41 21.84 -14.81
C VAL A 108 53.59 22.17 -13.59
N THR A 109 52.66 23.08 -13.77
CA THR A 109 51.63 23.43 -12.79
C THR A 109 50.32 22.88 -13.30
N VAL A 110 49.58 22.22 -12.42
CA VAL A 110 48.28 21.64 -12.77
C VAL A 110 47.15 22.34 -12.03
N ASP A 111 45.98 22.40 -12.64
CA ASP A 111 44.73 22.77 -11.95
C ASP A 111 44.12 21.59 -11.20
N GLY A 112 43.00 21.82 -10.51
CA GLY A 112 42.28 20.79 -9.76
C GLY A 112 41.65 19.69 -10.61
N LYS A 113 41.63 19.86 -11.94
CA LYS A 113 41.25 18.82 -12.91
C LYS A 113 42.46 18.01 -13.36
N GLY A 114 43.65 18.29 -12.81
CA GLY A 114 44.91 17.66 -13.17
C GLY A 114 45.45 18.12 -14.52
N ARG A 115 44.86 19.16 -15.13
CA ARG A 115 45.31 19.67 -16.43
C ARG A 115 46.49 20.59 -16.21
N VAL A 116 47.52 20.47 -17.04
CA VAL A 116 48.66 21.39 -17.00
C VAL A 116 48.19 22.78 -17.42
N THR A 117 48.25 23.73 -16.49
CA THR A 117 47.85 25.13 -16.69
C THR A 117 49.03 26.06 -16.91
N ALA A 118 50.22 25.67 -16.50
CA ALA A 118 51.45 26.38 -16.84
C ALA A 118 52.62 25.39 -16.90
N GLY A 119 53.59 25.68 -17.77
CA GLY A 119 54.88 25.01 -17.77
C GLY A 119 55.98 26.04 -17.63
N ARG A 120 57.04 25.74 -16.89
CA ARG A 120 58.31 26.46 -17.00
C ARG A 120 59.26 25.66 -17.91
N GLN A 121 60.21 26.36 -18.53
CA GLN A 121 61.21 25.70 -19.37
C GLN A 121 62.22 24.95 -18.51
N MET A 122 62.65 23.76 -18.93
CA MET A 122 63.64 22.93 -18.21
C MET A 122 64.94 23.69 -18.03
N ALA A 123 65.36 23.84 -16.77
CA ALA A 123 66.68 24.37 -16.43
C ALA A 123 67.69 23.22 -16.35
N GLY A 124 68.99 23.54 -16.40
CA GLY A 124 70.06 22.53 -16.36
C GLY A 124 69.97 21.62 -15.12
N ASP A 125 69.57 22.19 -13.98
CA ASP A 125 69.43 21.46 -12.72
C ASP A 125 68.22 20.52 -12.68
N ASP A 126 67.26 20.66 -13.61
CA ASP A 126 66.10 19.76 -13.76
C ASP A 126 66.47 18.43 -14.45
N VAL A 127 67.68 18.33 -15.02
CA VAL A 127 68.19 17.12 -15.67
C VAL A 127 69.29 16.50 -14.80
N PRO A 128 69.03 15.33 -14.15
CA PRO A 128 70.05 14.62 -13.40
C PRO A 128 71.25 14.25 -14.30
N ALA A 129 72.46 14.19 -13.74
CA ALA A 129 73.63 13.78 -14.50
C ALA A 129 73.45 12.36 -15.11
N HIS A 130 73.58 12.26 -16.44
CA HIS A 130 73.44 11.00 -17.19
C HIS A 130 74.78 10.61 -17.85
N ASP A 131 75.11 9.31 -17.84
CA ASP A 131 76.30 8.80 -18.56
C ASP A 131 75.99 8.57 -20.07
N TRP A 132 77.04 8.61 -20.91
CA TRP A 132 76.93 8.55 -22.38
C TRP A 132 76.38 7.24 -22.96
N ASN A 133 76.43 6.15 -22.22
CA ASN A 133 75.84 4.86 -22.61
C ASN A 133 74.32 4.86 -22.46
N LYS A 134 73.77 5.80 -21.68
CA LYS A 134 72.31 5.93 -21.48
C LYS A 134 71.63 6.80 -22.56
N ILE A 135 72.40 7.39 -23.47
CA ILE A 135 71.91 8.20 -24.60
C ILE A 135 71.90 7.33 -25.86
N SER A 136 70.75 6.74 -26.19
CA SER A 136 70.57 5.77 -27.28
C SER A 136 70.27 6.39 -28.64
N THR A 137 69.89 7.67 -28.70
CA THR A 137 69.59 8.43 -29.93
C THR A 137 70.04 9.90 -29.78
N GLY A 138 70.16 10.65 -30.89
CA GLY A 138 70.46 12.08 -30.86
C GLY A 138 71.94 12.47 -30.66
N LYS A 139 72.89 11.55 -30.86
CA LYS A 139 74.33 11.86 -30.82
C LYS A 139 74.72 12.75 -32.02
N PRO A 140 75.46 13.85 -31.82
CA PRO A 140 75.89 14.68 -32.94
C PRO A 140 76.77 13.88 -33.91
N THR A 141 76.68 14.16 -35.21
CA THR A 141 77.48 13.45 -36.24
C THR A 141 78.40 14.40 -37.02
N THR A 142 78.46 15.67 -36.62
CA THR A 142 79.31 16.72 -37.21
C THR A 142 80.17 17.38 -36.15
N LEU A 143 81.35 17.89 -36.53
CA LEU A 143 82.30 18.50 -35.58
C LEU A 143 81.72 19.72 -34.87
N ALA A 144 80.94 20.53 -35.59
CA ALA A 144 80.21 21.67 -35.01
C ALA A 144 79.12 21.22 -34.02
N GLY A 145 78.48 20.08 -34.26
CA GLY A 145 77.50 19.50 -33.33
C GLY A 145 78.12 19.01 -32.01
N TYR A 146 79.42 18.76 -31.98
CA TYR A 146 80.19 18.44 -30.77
C TYR A 146 80.82 19.68 -30.10
N GLY A 147 80.69 20.88 -30.68
CA GLY A 147 81.29 22.11 -30.15
C GLY A 147 82.79 22.28 -30.44
N ILE A 148 83.35 21.55 -31.40
CA ILE A 148 84.78 21.60 -31.78
C ILE A 148 84.97 22.70 -32.84
N GLY A 149 85.80 23.71 -32.56
CA GLY A 149 85.92 24.95 -33.34
C GLY A 149 87.24 25.18 -34.08
N ASP A 150 88.19 24.25 -34.04
CA ASP A 150 89.52 24.36 -34.62
C ASP A 150 89.74 23.46 -35.87
N ALA A 151 88.68 22.85 -36.38
CA ALA A 151 88.71 22.01 -37.59
C ALA A 151 88.26 22.78 -38.84
N ALA A 152 88.99 22.65 -39.96
CA ALA A 152 88.62 23.27 -41.24
C ALA A 152 87.33 22.65 -41.80
N SER A 153 86.35 23.52 -42.07
CA SER A 153 85.01 23.18 -42.51
C SER A 153 84.91 22.94 -44.02
N LYS A 154 83.80 22.32 -44.46
CA LYS A 154 83.45 22.20 -45.89
C LYS A 154 83.40 23.57 -46.61
N ASN A 155 83.20 24.67 -45.88
CA ASN A 155 83.22 26.04 -46.40
C ASN A 155 84.64 26.62 -46.54
N ASP A 156 85.59 26.18 -45.74
CA ASP A 156 87.00 26.51 -45.95
C ASP A 156 87.48 25.86 -47.26
N LEU A 157 86.97 24.65 -47.56
CA LEU A 157 87.15 23.95 -48.83
C LEU A 157 86.37 24.60 -49.99
N GLN A 158 85.14 25.08 -49.75
CA GLN A 158 84.38 25.90 -50.71
C GLN A 158 85.12 27.20 -51.06
N THR A 159 85.82 27.82 -50.11
CA THR A 159 86.59 29.06 -50.33
C THR A 159 87.81 28.80 -51.23
N ALA A 160 88.51 27.66 -51.03
CA ALA A 160 89.61 27.24 -51.89
C ALA A 160 89.16 26.87 -53.32
N VAL A 161 88.02 26.21 -53.47
CA VAL A 161 87.47 25.82 -54.79
C VAL A 161 86.87 27.01 -55.53
N ASN A 162 86.21 27.95 -54.85
CA ASN A 162 85.70 29.19 -55.45
C ASN A 162 86.83 30.11 -55.93
N GLY A 163 88.02 30.07 -55.33
CA GLY A 163 89.21 30.74 -55.83
C GLY A 163 89.70 30.22 -57.19
N LEU A 164 89.44 28.94 -57.50
CA LEU A 164 89.79 28.31 -58.79
C LEU A 164 88.76 28.63 -59.88
N VAL A 165 87.47 28.70 -59.53
CA VAL A 165 86.37 29.00 -60.46
C VAL A 165 86.31 30.50 -60.83
N ALA A 166 86.73 31.38 -59.93
CA ALA A 166 86.84 32.83 -60.17
C ALA A 166 87.91 33.22 -61.23
N GLY A 167 88.66 32.26 -61.79
CA GLY A 167 89.64 32.47 -62.86
C GLY A 167 89.12 32.32 -64.30
N ALA A 168 87.83 31.97 -64.53
CA ALA A 168 87.27 31.76 -65.87
C ALA A 168 86.61 33.04 -66.47
N PRO A 169 86.80 33.37 -67.77
CA PRO A 169 86.27 34.62 -68.36
C PRO A 169 84.74 34.64 -68.56
N ALA A 170 84.16 35.85 -68.49
CA ALA A 170 82.88 36.14 -67.84
C ALA A 170 81.61 36.32 -68.70
N ASN A 171 81.42 35.63 -69.84
CA ASN A 171 80.27 35.92 -70.73
C ASN A 171 79.41 34.71 -71.16
N LEU A 172 79.66 33.50 -70.68
CA LEU A 172 78.95 32.26 -71.09
C LEU A 172 78.90 31.33 -69.85
N ASN A 173 77.81 31.11 -69.12
CA ASN A 173 76.89 29.98 -69.40
C ASN A 173 75.63 29.93 -68.50
N THR A 174 75.35 30.91 -67.64
CA THR A 174 74.20 30.85 -66.71
C THR A 174 72.84 31.04 -67.39
N LEU A 175 72.77 31.56 -68.62
CA LEU A 175 71.54 31.65 -69.42
C LEU A 175 71.24 30.37 -70.24
N GLN A 176 72.25 29.52 -70.49
CA GLN A 176 72.10 28.32 -71.33
C GLN A 176 71.68 27.10 -70.51
N GLU A 177 72.12 27.00 -69.26
CA GLU A 177 71.70 25.94 -68.34
C GLU A 177 70.23 26.09 -67.90
N LEU A 178 69.71 27.32 -67.85
CA LEU A 178 68.31 27.61 -67.54
C LEU A 178 67.35 27.29 -68.71
N ALA A 179 67.78 27.50 -69.96
CA ALA A 179 67.00 27.20 -71.16
C ALA A 179 66.89 25.69 -71.45
N ALA A 180 67.96 24.93 -71.16
CA ALA A 180 67.99 23.48 -71.31
C ALA A 180 67.18 22.74 -70.22
N ALA A 181 67.15 23.25 -68.98
CA ALA A 181 66.41 22.64 -67.88
C ALA A 181 64.87 22.72 -68.02
N VAL A 182 64.35 23.62 -68.86
CA VAL A 182 62.91 23.75 -69.21
C VAL A 182 62.59 23.24 -70.62
N ASN A 183 63.49 22.42 -71.19
CA ASN A 183 63.31 21.74 -72.48
C ASN A 183 63.06 22.66 -73.69
N ASN A 184 63.49 23.93 -73.63
CA ASN A 184 63.24 24.94 -74.67
C ASN A 184 61.74 25.12 -75.05
N ASP A 185 60.80 24.99 -74.11
CA ASP A 185 59.35 25.21 -74.37
C ASP A 185 58.96 26.71 -74.24
N PRO A 186 58.58 27.41 -75.35
CA PRO A 186 58.16 28.81 -75.30
C PRO A 186 56.80 29.04 -74.62
N LYS A 187 56.08 27.99 -74.20
CA LYS A 187 54.78 28.06 -73.50
C LYS A 187 54.80 27.33 -72.14
N TYR A 188 55.98 27.17 -71.54
CA TYR A 188 56.23 26.40 -70.31
C TYR A 188 55.19 26.59 -69.19
N SER A 189 54.72 27.82 -68.92
CA SER A 189 53.69 28.06 -67.90
C SER A 189 52.35 27.40 -68.26
N ALA A 190 51.91 27.45 -69.52
CA ALA A 190 50.67 26.82 -69.95
C ALA A 190 50.76 25.28 -70.01
N THR A 191 51.94 24.73 -70.27
CA THR A 191 52.19 23.28 -70.25
C THR A 191 52.19 22.73 -68.82
N VAL A 192 52.80 23.45 -67.88
CA VAL A 192 52.79 23.10 -66.45
C VAL A 192 51.40 23.32 -65.84
N ASP A 193 50.74 24.43 -66.15
CA ASP A 193 49.37 24.70 -65.73
C ASP A 193 48.40 23.66 -66.32
N GLY A 194 48.52 23.27 -67.59
CA GLY A 194 47.67 22.23 -68.18
C GLY A 194 47.85 20.84 -67.55
N LYS A 195 49.08 20.48 -67.15
CA LYS A 195 49.38 19.22 -66.45
C LYS A 195 49.01 19.24 -64.96
N LEU A 196 49.04 20.41 -64.32
CA LEU A 196 48.60 20.59 -62.93
C LEU A 196 47.07 20.71 -62.84
N THR A 197 46.42 21.42 -63.77
CA THR A 197 44.95 21.62 -63.77
C THR A 197 44.21 20.31 -64.04
N GLY A 198 44.81 19.37 -64.81
CA GLY A 198 44.24 18.03 -65.04
C GLY A 198 44.46 17.02 -63.91
N LYS A 199 45.32 17.31 -62.92
CA LYS A 199 45.59 16.43 -61.76
C LYS A 199 45.21 17.02 -60.40
N ALA A 200 44.97 18.32 -60.31
CA ALA A 200 44.64 18.99 -59.06
C ALA A 200 43.14 18.93 -58.69
N ASP A 201 42.23 18.60 -59.62
CA ASP A 201 40.79 18.57 -59.33
C ASP A 201 40.14 17.17 -59.46
N LYS A 202 39.88 16.59 -58.27
CA LYS A 202 38.78 15.66 -57.89
C LYS A 202 38.91 14.14 -58.10
N ALA A 203 39.81 13.48 -57.37
CA ALA A 203 39.56 12.11 -56.89
C ALA A 203 39.57 12.07 -55.35
N THR A 204 38.41 11.77 -54.74
CA THR A 204 38.21 11.74 -53.27
C THR A 204 38.10 10.32 -52.70
N THR A 205 38.45 9.29 -53.48
CA THR A 205 38.39 7.88 -53.08
C THR A 205 39.70 7.15 -53.41
N LEU A 206 40.06 6.11 -52.63
CA LEU A 206 41.26 5.30 -52.89
C LEU A 206 41.24 4.66 -54.30
N ALA A 207 40.05 4.28 -54.79
CA ALA A 207 39.85 3.77 -56.14
C ALA A 207 40.13 4.81 -57.24
N GLY A 208 39.87 6.10 -56.98
CA GLY A 208 40.20 7.19 -57.90
C GLY A 208 41.71 7.47 -58.01
N TYR A 209 42.52 6.95 -57.08
CA TYR A 209 43.98 6.90 -57.15
C TYR A 209 44.52 5.58 -57.73
N GLY A 210 43.66 4.61 -58.08
CA GLY A 210 44.07 3.30 -58.59
C GLY A 210 44.58 2.31 -57.53
N ILE A 211 44.31 2.56 -56.26
CA ILE A 211 44.71 1.68 -55.14
C ILE A 211 43.56 0.69 -54.89
N THR A 212 43.79 -0.59 -55.18
CA THR A 212 42.76 -1.67 -55.13
C THR A 212 42.89 -2.62 -53.94
N ASP A 213 43.98 -2.53 -53.17
CA ASP A 213 44.32 -3.42 -52.05
C ASP A 213 44.20 -2.74 -50.66
N GLY A 214 43.85 -1.46 -50.62
CA GLY A 214 43.57 -0.75 -49.38
C GLY A 214 42.22 -1.14 -48.79
N ALA A 215 42.20 -1.62 -47.54
CA ALA A 215 40.95 -1.91 -46.83
C ALA A 215 40.04 -0.68 -46.85
N SER A 216 38.84 -0.84 -47.42
CA SER A 216 37.91 0.27 -47.53
C SER A 216 37.34 0.66 -46.17
N LYS A 217 36.78 1.85 -46.07
CA LYS A 217 36.07 2.30 -44.86
C LYS A 217 34.95 1.33 -44.45
N SER A 218 34.40 0.61 -45.43
CA SER A 218 33.42 -0.47 -45.25
C SER A 218 34.05 -1.70 -44.61
N ASP A 219 35.19 -2.16 -45.11
CA ASP A 219 35.85 -3.39 -44.61
C ASP A 219 36.35 -3.22 -43.18
N LEU A 220 36.89 -2.04 -42.86
CA LEU A 220 37.30 -1.67 -41.51
C LEU A 220 36.09 -1.55 -40.57
N LYS A 221 34.95 -1.07 -41.09
CA LYS A 221 33.72 -0.98 -40.30
C LYS A 221 33.15 -2.36 -39.99
N VAL A 222 33.13 -3.28 -40.95
CA VAL A 222 32.67 -4.66 -40.73
C VAL A 222 33.56 -5.39 -39.70
N ALA A 223 34.87 -5.21 -39.75
CA ALA A 223 35.79 -5.80 -38.79
C ALA A 223 35.63 -5.23 -37.36
N VAL A 224 35.42 -3.92 -37.23
CA VAL A 224 35.19 -3.25 -35.93
C VAL A 224 33.83 -3.65 -35.35
N ASP A 225 32.77 -3.68 -36.16
CA ASP A 225 31.43 -4.08 -35.73
C ASP A 225 31.39 -5.57 -35.27
N GLY A 226 32.22 -6.43 -35.87
CA GLY A 226 32.39 -7.83 -35.45
C GLY A 226 33.06 -7.99 -34.08
N ILE A 227 33.98 -7.11 -33.71
CA ILE A 227 34.62 -7.10 -32.38
C ILE A 227 33.66 -6.56 -31.32
N VAL A 228 32.90 -5.51 -31.66
CA VAL A 228 31.94 -4.86 -30.76
C VAL A 228 30.75 -5.78 -30.43
N SER A 229 30.34 -6.64 -31.36
CA SER A 229 29.22 -7.59 -31.17
C SER A 229 29.56 -8.84 -30.34
N GLY A 230 30.84 -9.12 -30.08
CA GLY A 230 31.29 -10.26 -29.26
C GLY A 230 31.29 -10.03 -27.74
N ALA A 231 31.10 -8.80 -27.27
CA ALA A 231 31.22 -8.42 -25.86
C ALA A 231 29.93 -8.30 -24.98
N PRO A 232 28.73 -8.84 -25.30
CA PRO A 232 27.56 -8.67 -24.42
C PRO A 232 27.62 -9.39 -23.06
N GLY A 233 28.42 -10.45 -22.93
CA GLY A 233 28.37 -11.33 -21.75
C GLY A 233 29.05 -10.79 -20.49
N ALA A 234 30.13 -10.02 -20.62
CA ALA A 234 30.91 -9.52 -19.47
C ALA A 234 30.32 -8.23 -18.87
N LEU A 235 29.52 -7.49 -19.64
CA LEU A 235 28.92 -6.22 -19.19
C LEU A 235 27.67 -6.46 -18.34
N ASN A 236 26.94 -7.55 -18.61
CA ASN A 236 25.75 -7.92 -17.84
C ASN A 236 26.10 -8.21 -16.37
N THR A 237 27.25 -8.84 -16.10
CA THR A 237 27.65 -9.20 -14.74
C THR A 237 28.01 -7.99 -13.88
N LEU A 238 28.72 -7.00 -14.43
CA LEU A 238 29.07 -5.77 -13.70
C LEU A 238 27.84 -4.89 -13.45
N GLN A 239 26.89 -4.88 -14.38
CA GLN A 239 25.64 -4.14 -14.23
C GLN A 239 24.71 -4.82 -13.22
N GLU A 240 24.63 -6.16 -13.21
CA GLU A 240 23.92 -6.93 -12.20
C GLU A 240 24.53 -6.75 -10.80
N LEU A 241 25.87 -6.74 -10.68
CA LEU A 241 26.58 -6.46 -9.43
C LEU A 241 26.34 -5.02 -8.94
N ALA A 242 26.42 -4.03 -9.83
CA ALA A 242 26.16 -2.63 -9.47
C ALA A 242 24.70 -2.44 -9.02
N ALA A 243 23.74 -3.05 -9.72
CA ALA A 243 22.33 -3.01 -9.34
C ALA A 243 22.06 -3.74 -8.02
N ALA A 244 22.67 -4.91 -7.79
CA ALA A 244 22.54 -5.67 -6.53
C ALA A 244 23.14 -4.91 -5.32
N LEU A 245 24.14 -4.06 -5.56
CA LEU A 245 24.76 -3.17 -4.55
C LEU A 245 24.06 -1.80 -4.46
N GLY A 246 22.91 -1.63 -5.14
CA GLY A 246 22.09 -0.42 -5.05
C GLY A 246 22.62 0.79 -5.82
N ASN A 247 23.58 0.59 -6.73
CA ASN A 247 24.26 1.66 -7.49
C ASN A 247 24.82 2.78 -6.60
N ASP A 248 25.26 2.45 -5.37
CA ASP A 248 25.76 3.45 -4.42
C ASP A 248 27.21 3.84 -4.74
N ALA A 249 27.40 5.04 -5.28
CA ALA A 249 28.72 5.61 -5.59
C ALA A 249 29.62 5.81 -4.36
N ASN A 250 29.04 5.81 -3.16
CA ASN A 250 29.74 5.93 -1.88
C ASN A 250 29.62 4.65 -1.04
N TYR A 251 29.41 3.49 -1.67
CA TYR A 251 29.12 2.21 -1.00
C TYR A 251 30.00 1.94 0.23
N ALA A 252 31.31 2.16 0.13
CA ALA A 252 32.23 2.00 1.27
C ALA A 252 31.94 2.95 2.43
N ALA A 253 31.64 4.23 2.15
CA ALA A 253 31.29 5.22 3.16
C ALA A 253 29.88 4.98 3.73
N SER A 254 28.92 4.61 2.89
CA SER A 254 27.56 4.22 3.30
C SER A 254 27.59 2.99 4.19
N MET A 255 28.37 1.97 3.82
CA MET A 255 28.53 0.77 4.62
C MET A 255 29.26 1.03 5.91
N THR A 256 30.32 1.84 5.88
CA THR A 256 31.03 2.28 7.10
C THR A 256 30.10 3.07 8.02
N LYS A 257 29.21 3.92 7.48
CA LYS A 257 28.22 4.69 8.26
C LYS A 257 27.13 3.79 8.86
N MET A 258 26.66 2.80 8.10
CA MET A 258 25.70 1.79 8.58
C MET A 258 26.33 0.87 9.64
N LEU A 259 27.60 0.49 9.48
CA LEU A 259 28.34 -0.29 10.47
C LEU A 259 28.67 0.54 11.71
N ALA A 260 29.07 1.80 11.55
CA ALA A 260 29.33 2.72 12.66
C ALA A 260 28.07 2.95 13.50
N GLY A 261 26.91 3.11 12.87
CA GLY A 261 25.62 3.18 13.57
C GLY A 261 25.18 1.88 14.25
N LYS A 262 25.79 0.74 13.90
CA LYS A 262 25.60 -0.57 14.57
C LYS A 262 26.71 -0.92 15.57
N ALA A 263 27.83 -0.18 15.59
CA ALA A 263 29.00 -0.48 16.42
C ALA A 263 28.89 0.10 17.84
N ASP A 264 28.04 1.11 18.05
CA ASP A 264 27.71 1.58 19.39
C ASP A 264 26.87 0.50 20.08
N LYS A 265 27.48 -0.25 21.00
CA LYS A 265 26.76 -1.21 21.86
C LYS A 265 25.62 -0.46 22.56
N ALA A 266 24.40 -0.64 22.08
CA ALA A 266 23.24 -0.15 22.77
C ALA A 266 23.25 -0.71 24.21
N THR A 267 23.07 0.16 25.19
CA THR A 267 22.97 -0.24 26.61
C THR A 267 21.55 -0.72 26.95
N THR A 268 20.64 -0.73 25.97
CA THR A 268 19.24 -1.12 26.13
C THR A 268 18.78 -2.05 25.00
N LEU A 269 17.84 -2.95 25.31
CA LEU A 269 17.22 -3.88 24.35
C LEU A 269 16.54 -3.15 23.18
N ALA A 270 15.91 -2.02 23.46
CA ALA A 270 15.29 -1.16 22.45
C ALA A 270 16.33 -0.57 21.46
N GLY A 271 17.54 -0.24 21.93
CA GLY A 271 18.63 0.21 21.06
C GLY A 271 19.19 -0.89 20.15
N TYR A 272 18.93 -2.17 20.46
CA TYR A 272 19.19 -3.29 19.54
C TYR A 272 18.02 -3.62 18.60
N GLY A 273 16.88 -2.92 18.71
CA GLY A 273 15.68 -3.22 17.93
C GLY A 273 14.94 -4.50 18.35
N ILE A 274 15.24 -5.02 19.54
CA ILE A 274 14.59 -6.21 20.10
C ILE A 274 13.31 -5.75 20.82
N ALA A 275 12.16 -5.93 20.17
CA ALA A 275 10.87 -5.44 20.65
C ALA A 275 10.06 -6.48 21.45
N ASP A 276 10.47 -7.74 21.42
CA ASP A 276 9.78 -8.89 22.01
C ASP A 276 10.44 -9.42 23.30
N ALA A 277 11.51 -8.78 23.78
CA ALA A 277 12.18 -9.13 25.01
C ALA A 277 11.65 -8.33 26.22
N ALA A 278 11.46 -9.00 27.36
CA ALA A 278 11.05 -8.35 28.61
C ALA A 278 12.16 -7.45 29.18
N SER A 279 11.83 -6.20 29.51
CA SER A 279 12.79 -5.27 30.10
C SER A 279 13.04 -5.55 31.59
N ALA A 280 14.09 -4.97 32.18
CA ALA A 280 14.32 -5.03 33.62
C ALA A 280 13.12 -4.46 34.43
N ASN A 281 12.40 -3.48 33.87
CA ASN A 281 11.18 -2.95 34.49
C ASN A 281 10.01 -3.93 34.38
N ASP A 282 9.92 -4.69 33.30
CA ASP A 282 8.88 -5.72 33.17
C ASP A 282 9.16 -6.90 34.10
N LEU A 283 10.43 -7.30 34.23
CA LEU A 283 10.84 -8.28 35.22
C LEU A 283 10.60 -7.78 36.64
N ALA A 284 10.82 -6.49 36.92
CA ALA A 284 10.51 -5.89 38.22
C ALA A 284 9.00 -5.87 38.50
N LYS A 285 8.15 -5.59 37.49
CA LYS A 285 6.68 -5.67 37.61
C LYS A 285 6.22 -7.10 37.85
N VAL A 286 6.80 -8.08 37.15
CA VAL A 286 6.52 -9.50 37.35
C VAL A 286 6.97 -9.94 38.74
N ALA A 287 8.18 -9.59 39.16
CA ALA A 287 8.69 -9.87 40.50
C ALA A 287 7.83 -9.21 41.59
N ALA A 288 7.37 -7.97 41.40
CA ALA A 288 6.45 -7.31 42.32
C ALA A 288 5.09 -8.03 42.40
N ARG A 289 4.55 -8.49 41.27
CA ARG A 289 3.31 -9.28 41.22
C ARG A 289 3.45 -10.65 41.89
N VAL A 290 4.61 -11.29 41.76
CA VAL A 290 4.90 -12.58 42.40
C VAL A 290 5.11 -12.39 43.90
N ASN A 291 5.90 -11.39 44.32
CA ASN A 291 6.18 -11.11 45.73
C ASN A 291 4.96 -10.58 46.51
N GLY A 292 3.97 -10.01 45.82
CA GLY A 292 2.71 -9.56 46.43
C GLY A 292 1.69 -10.68 46.66
N ARG A 293 1.99 -11.93 46.25
CA ARG A 293 1.10 -13.08 46.43
C ARG A 293 1.63 -14.01 47.52
N ARG A 294 0.78 -14.42 48.46
CA ARG A 294 1.11 -15.43 49.49
C ARG A 294 0.02 -16.49 49.59
N MET A 295 0.40 -17.74 49.75
CA MET A 295 -0.52 -18.85 49.95
C MET A 295 -0.77 -19.06 51.44
N ILE A 296 -2.02 -18.99 51.87
CA ILE A 296 -2.42 -19.18 53.27
C ILE A 296 -3.29 -20.41 53.37
N ARG A 297 -2.93 -21.33 54.26
CA ARG A 297 -3.74 -22.50 54.62
C ARG A 297 -4.15 -22.40 56.07
N VAL A 298 -5.43 -22.57 56.33
CA VAL A 298 -6.02 -22.47 57.67
C VAL A 298 -6.73 -23.77 57.97
N ARG A 299 -6.39 -24.39 59.10
CA ARG A 299 -7.02 -25.62 59.56
C ARG A 299 -7.62 -25.46 60.94
N ALA A 300 -8.81 -26.03 61.12
CA ALA A 300 -9.51 -26.12 62.40
C ALA A 300 -9.93 -27.57 62.62
N GLY A 301 -9.96 -28.03 63.87
CA GLY A 301 -10.23 -29.44 64.18
C GLY A 301 -10.82 -29.67 65.57
N GLY A 302 -11.65 -30.69 65.72
CA GLY A 302 -12.01 -31.26 67.02
C GLY A 302 -10.97 -32.29 67.46
N TYR A 303 -10.82 -32.53 68.77
CA TYR A 303 -9.87 -33.51 69.31
C TYR A 303 -10.14 -34.94 68.82
N SER A 304 -11.40 -35.26 68.55
CA SER A 304 -11.86 -36.58 68.10
C SER A 304 -11.69 -36.79 66.58
N ALA A 305 -11.25 -35.78 65.83
CA ALA A 305 -11.01 -35.89 64.39
C ALA A 305 -9.76 -36.75 64.10
N LYS A 306 -9.91 -37.77 63.25
CA LYS A 306 -8.78 -38.62 62.84
C LYS A 306 -7.78 -37.78 62.04
N ASN A 307 -6.55 -37.66 62.53
CA ASN A 307 -5.50 -36.78 61.97
C ASN A 307 -5.85 -35.28 62.02
N GLY A 308 -6.65 -34.84 62.99
CA GLY A 308 -6.98 -33.42 63.17
C GLY A 308 -5.70 -32.58 63.36
N VAL A 309 -5.50 -31.60 62.49
CA VAL A 309 -4.44 -30.59 62.62
C VAL A 309 -5.13 -29.23 62.68
N SER A 310 -4.78 -28.40 63.65
CA SER A 310 -5.19 -26.99 63.69
C SER A 310 -3.98 -26.09 63.50
N GLY A 311 -4.20 -24.92 62.92
CA GLY A 311 -3.15 -23.92 62.72
C GLY A 311 -3.25 -23.21 61.38
N VAL A 312 -2.46 -22.15 61.25
CA VAL A 312 -2.28 -21.38 60.01
C VAL A 312 -0.90 -21.67 59.46
N GLU A 313 -0.83 -21.97 58.16
CA GLU A 313 0.41 -22.02 57.39
C GLU A 313 0.43 -20.87 56.38
N ILE A 314 1.60 -20.26 56.21
CA ILE A 314 1.86 -19.23 55.20
C ILE A 314 3.03 -19.70 54.36
N ASP A 315 2.81 -19.86 53.07
CA ASP A 315 3.79 -20.39 52.10
C ASP A 315 4.43 -21.72 52.56
N GLY A 316 3.62 -22.57 53.21
CA GLY A 316 4.03 -23.87 53.75
C GLY A 316 4.70 -23.84 55.12
N VAL A 317 4.87 -22.67 55.74
CA VAL A 317 5.44 -22.53 57.09
C VAL A 317 4.33 -22.33 58.12
N GLY A 318 4.29 -23.16 59.16
CA GLY A 318 3.33 -23.01 60.27
C GLY A 318 3.60 -21.76 61.11
N VAL A 319 2.60 -20.89 61.27
CA VAL A 319 2.73 -19.59 61.96
C VAL A 319 1.61 -19.30 62.98
N GLY A 320 0.51 -20.07 62.95
CA GLY A 320 -0.61 -19.87 63.87
C GLY A 320 -0.47 -20.69 65.16
N PRO A 321 -0.84 -20.15 66.33
CA PRO A 321 -0.81 -20.91 67.59
C PRO A 321 -1.86 -22.03 67.62
N VAL A 322 -1.67 -23.03 68.47
CA VAL A 322 -2.62 -24.14 68.61
C VAL A 322 -2.85 -24.39 70.10
N ALA A 323 -4.03 -24.01 70.58
CA ALA A 323 -4.52 -24.29 71.91
C ALA A 323 -6.03 -24.58 71.87
N ARG A 324 -6.58 -25.11 72.97
CA ARG A 324 -8.01 -25.42 73.08
C ARG A 324 -8.89 -24.19 72.84
N SER A 325 -10.02 -24.43 72.21
CA SER A 325 -11.06 -23.47 71.86
C SER A 325 -10.65 -22.53 70.73
N TYR A 326 -10.57 -21.20 70.91
CA TYR A 326 -10.41 -20.23 69.82
C TYR A 326 -8.95 -19.79 69.66
N ASN A 327 -8.43 -19.91 68.44
CA ASN A 327 -7.10 -19.45 68.04
C ASN A 327 -7.25 -18.38 66.96
N MET A 328 -6.45 -17.33 67.04
CA MET A 328 -6.60 -16.17 66.18
C MET A 328 -5.27 -15.65 65.66
N VAL A 329 -5.26 -15.23 64.41
CA VAL A 329 -4.12 -14.65 63.70
C VAL A 329 -4.60 -13.41 62.94
N GLN A 330 -3.86 -12.30 63.05
CA GLN A 330 -4.05 -11.12 62.22
C GLN A 330 -2.87 -10.99 61.26
N LEU A 331 -3.15 -10.76 59.98
CA LEU A 331 -2.12 -10.54 58.97
C LEU A 331 -1.97 -9.04 58.68
N ASP A 332 -0.74 -8.61 58.44
CA ASP A 332 -0.45 -7.27 57.91
C ASP A 332 -0.64 -7.19 56.38
N ALA A 333 -0.40 -6.01 55.80
CA ALA A 333 -0.52 -5.78 54.37
C ALA A 333 0.50 -6.56 53.52
N ALA A 334 1.57 -7.09 54.13
CA ALA A 334 2.53 -7.98 53.48
C ALA A 334 2.16 -9.46 53.66
N GLY A 335 1.05 -9.77 54.33
CA GLY A 335 0.60 -11.12 54.64
C GLY A 335 1.45 -11.83 55.70
N ALA A 336 2.20 -11.09 56.52
CA ALA A 336 2.91 -11.64 57.67
C ALA A 336 2.04 -11.56 58.94
N VAL A 337 2.31 -12.42 59.93
CA VAL A 337 1.58 -12.41 61.20
C VAL A 337 1.97 -11.18 62.01
N SER A 338 1.01 -10.27 62.18
CA SER A 338 1.18 -9.04 62.98
C SER A 338 0.81 -9.23 64.45
N ARG A 339 -0.12 -10.14 64.73
CA ARG A 339 -0.49 -10.57 66.07
C ARG A 339 -1.14 -11.96 66.01
N SER A 340 -0.98 -12.71 67.08
CA SER A 340 -1.68 -13.98 67.28
C SER A 340 -1.99 -14.19 68.74
N ALA A 341 -3.09 -14.87 69.04
CA ALA A 341 -3.49 -15.18 70.41
C ALA A 341 -4.34 -16.45 70.45
N THR A 342 -4.46 -17.01 71.65
CA THR A 342 -5.29 -18.18 71.94
C THR A 342 -6.20 -17.86 73.12
N PHE A 343 -7.45 -18.31 73.04
CA PHE A 343 -8.48 -18.04 74.03
C PHE A 343 -9.23 -19.34 74.33
N ASP A 344 -9.08 -19.84 75.56
CA ASP A 344 -9.83 -21.00 76.04
C ASP A 344 -11.25 -20.57 76.44
N VAL A 345 -12.05 -20.17 75.45
CA VAL A 345 -13.43 -19.68 75.63
C VAL A 345 -14.29 -20.72 76.34
N CYS A 346 -14.08 -22.01 76.07
CA CYS A 346 -14.83 -23.09 76.70
C CYS A 346 -14.56 -23.20 78.21
N GLY A 347 -13.29 -23.20 78.64
CA GLY A 347 -12.89 -23.54 80.01
C GLY A 347 -12.46 -22.37 80.90
N GLY A 348 -12.14 -21.21 80.34
CA GLY A 348 -11.55 -20.08 81.07
C GLY A 348 -12.55 -18.96 81.38
N ASN A 349 -12.57 -18.51 82.64
CA ASN A 349 -13.43 -17.38 83.06
C ASN A 349 -12.99 -16.07 82.37
N GLY A 350 -13.90 -15.41 81.67
CA GLY A 350 -13.67 -14.13 80.96
C GLY A 350 -12.89 -14.20 79.64
N GLN A 351 -12.59 -15.40 79.14
CA GLN A 351 -11.85 -15.59 77.88
C GLN A 351 -12.67 -15.22 76.63
N ASP A 352 -14.00 -15.36 76.70
CA ASP A 352 -14.96 -14.87 75.70
C ASP A 352 -14.84 -13.35 75.49
N LYS A 353 -14.78 -12.57 76.59
CA LYS A 353 -14.57 -11.13 76.54
C LYS A 353 -13.17 -10.77 76.04
N ALA A 354 -12.13 -11.47 76.49
CA ALA A 354 -10.77 -11.24 76.03
C ALA A 354 -10.62 -11.49 74.52
N ALA A 355 -11.25 -12.55 74.00
CA ALA A 355 -11.31 -12.85 72.56
C ALA A 355 -12.03 -11.74 71.78
N ALA A 356 -13.16 -11.25 72.30
CA ALA A 356 -13.91 -10.16 71.70
C ALA A 356 -13.09 -8.85 71.66
N ASP A 357 -12.43 -8.49 72.77
CA ASP A 357 -11.59 -7.31 72.87
C ASP A 357 -10.40 -7.38 71.89
N TRP A 358 -9.80 -8.56 71.71
CA TRP A 358 -8.72 -8.77 70.75
C TRP A 358 -9.16 -8.55 69.30
N LEU A 359 -10.34 -9.07 68.92
CA LEU A 359 -10.93 -8.88 67.59
C LEU A 359 -11.31 -7.41 67.34
N ASN A 360 -11.88 -6.74 68.35
CA ASN A 360 -12.24 -5.32 68.26
C ASN A 360 -11.02 -4.40 68.18
N ALA A 361 -9.89 -4.80 68.75
CA ALA A 361 -8.62 -4.08 68.63
C ALA A 361 -7.93 -4.26 67.25
N ALA A 362 -8.47 -5.09 66.35
CA ALA A 362 -7.99 -5.18 64.97
C ALA A 362 -8.48 -3.95 64.18
N PRO A 363 -7.60 -3.17 63.52
CA PRO A 363 -8.01 -2.01 62.72
C PRO A 363 -8.98 -2.40 61.60
N ASP A 364 -9.90 -1.50 61.24
CA ASP A 364 -10.77 -1.71 60.07
C ASP A 364 -9.93 -1.98 58.82
N GLY A 365 -10.29 -3.03 58.08
CA GLY A 365 -9.54 -3.50 56.94
C GLY A 365 -8.41 -4.49 57.24
N ALA A 366 -8.11 -4.81 58.50
CA ALA A 366 -7.14 -5.86 58.83
C ALA A 366 -7.70 -7.26 58.54
N THR A 367 -6.89 -8.15 57.98
CA THR A 367 -7.25 -9.55 57.77
C THR A 367 -7.13 -10.32 59.07
N VAL A 368 -8.21 -10.99 59.47
CA VAL A 368 -8.30 -11.75 60.71
C VAL A 368 -8.72 -13.18 60.37
N ILE A 369 -7.97 -14.14 60.92
CA ILE A 369 -8.24 -15.56 60.79
C ILE A 369 -8.54 -16.09 62.19
N VAL A 370 -9.70 -16.71 62.34
CA VAL A 370 -10.14 -17.38 63.55
C VAL A 370 -10.33 -18.85 63.23
N TYR A 371 -9.79 -19.74 64.04
CA TYR A 371 -9.90 -21.18 63.86
C TYR A 371 -9.89 -21.86 65.22
N THR A 372 -10.55 -23.01 65.32
CA THR A 372 -10.73 -23.67 66.61
C THR A 372 -9.97 -24.98 66.73
N TRP A 373 -9.68 -25.36 67.97
CA TRP A 373 -9.22 -26.70 68.33
C TRP A 373 -10.01 -27.26 69.52
N ASP A 374 -10.45 -28.51 69.43
CA ASP A 374 -11.10 -29.28 70.51
C ASP A 374 -12.47 -28.79 71.01
N GLU A 375 -12.72 -27.56 71.45
CA GLU A 375 -14.04 -27.22 72.06
C GLU A 375 -14.54 -25.80 71.73
N PRO A 376 -15.20 -25.58 70.57
CA PRO A 376 -15.71 -24.26 70.20
C PRO A 376 -17.13 -23.94 70.70
N GLN A 377 -17.84 -24.91 71.29
CA GLN A 377 -19.27 -24.78 71.60
C GLN A 377 -19.56 -23.95 72.87
N GLY A 378 -18.73 -24.10 73.92
CA GLY A 378 -18.94 -23.51 75.24
C GLY A 378 -18.65 -22.02 75.26
N ASN A 379 -19.49 -21.24 75.96
CA ASN A 379 -19.38 -19.78 76.18
C ASN A 379 -19.18 -18.89 74.93
N ARG A 380 -19.30 -19.44 73.71
CA ARG A 380 -19.07 -18.68 72.46
C ARG A 380 -20.05 -17.51 72.24
N LEU A 381 -21.21 -17.56 72.91
CA LEU A 381 -22.30 -16.59 72.80
C LEU A 381 -22.30 -15.52 73.90
N THR A 382 -21.29 -15.52 74.77
CA THR A 382 -21.16 -14.57 75.87
C THR A 382 -20.00 -13.58 75.62
N GLY A 383 -19.79 -12.63 76.52
CA GLY A 383 -18.60 -11.74 76.49
C GLY A 383 -18.52 -10.74 75.33
N GLY A 384 -19.54 -10.66 74.46
CA GLY A 384 -19.54 -9.82 73.26
C GLY A 384 -18.80 -10.45 72.06
N LEU A 385 -18.39 -11.72 72.15
CA LEU A 385 -17.65 -12.42 71.11
C LEU A 385 -18.42 -12.52 69.77
N PRO A 386 -19.75 -12.80 69.74
CA PRO A 386 -20.49 -12.83 68.48
C PRO A 386 -20.42 -11.51 67.71
N GLN A 387 -20.61 -10.37 68.39
CA GLN A 387 -20.57 -9.05 67.76
C GLN A 387 -19.19 -8.74 67.16
N ALA A 388 -18.12 -9.10 67.86
CA ALA A 388 -16.76 -8.91 67.38
C ALA A 388 -16.45 -9.80 66.15
N LEU A 389 -16.97 -11.02 66.12
CA LEU A 389 -16.84 -11.92 64.96
C LEU A 389 -17.68 -11.45 63.76
N TYR A 390 -18.89 -10.95 63.97
CA TYR A 390 -19.72 -10.39 62.89
C TYR A 390 -19.08 -9.16 62.29
N ARG A 391 -18.48 -8.28 63.10
CA ARG A 391 -17.65 -7.17 62.61
C ARG A 391 -16.53 -7.67 61.69
N CYS A 392 -16.01 -8.87 61.94
CA CYS A 392 -14.94 -9.47 61.14
C CYS A 392 -15.46 -10.34 59.98
N GLY A 393 -16.76 -10.47 59.76
CA GLY A 393 -17.31 -11.21 58.61
C GLY A 393 -17.98 -12.54 58.92
N ALA A 394 -18.03 -12.97 60.18
CA ALA A 394 -18.88 -14.11 60.56
C ALA A 394 -20.35 -13.78 60.36
N SER A 395 -21.20 -14.80 60.29
CA SER A 395 -22.64 -14.69 60.21
C SER A 395 -23.30 -15.32 61.43
N SER A 396 -24.33 -14.64 61.95
CA SER A 396 -25.18 -15.17 63.02
C SER A 396 -25.86 -16.49 62.61
N ALA A 397 -26.12 -16.69 61.32
CA ALA A 397 -26.69 -17.92 60.79
C ALA A 397 -25.79 -19.16 61.01
N VAL A 398 -24.48 -18.97 61.09
CA VAL A 398 -23.53 -20.06 61.37
C VAL A 398 -23.07 -20.00 62.81
N PHE A 399 -22.44 -18.90 63.24
CA PHE A 399 -21.78 -18.81 64.54
C PHE A 399 -22.74 -18.94 65.73
N ALA A 400 -23.92 -18.30 65.63
CA ALA A 400 -24.95 -18.38 66.65
C ALA A 400 -25.93 -19.53 66.46
N SER A 401 -25.71 -20.39 65.47
CA SER A 401 -26.52 -21.60 65.32
C SER A 401 -26.35 -22.54 66.51
N ASP A 402 -27.39 -23.32 66.77
CA ASP A 402 -27.41 -24.44 67.70
C ASP A 402 -26.62 -25.66 67.20
N LYS A 403 -26.05 -25.58 65.99
CA LYS A 403 -25.30 -26.67 65.35
C LYS A 403 -23.96 -26.94 66.01
N PHE A 404 -23.40 -26.01 66.80
CA PHE A 404 -22.09 -26.17 67.45
C PHE A 404 -22.10 -27.33 68.46
N GLN A 405 -21.41 -28.42 68.13
CA GLN A 405 -21.32 -29.62 68.96
C GLN A 405 -20.03 -29.66 69.78
N TYR A 406 -20.03 -30.45 70.86
CA TYR A 406 -18.81 -30.82 71.59
C TYR A 406 -17.77 -31.40 70.63
N ARG A 407 -16.57 -30.82 70.56
CA ARG A 407 -15.52 -31.27 69.62
C ARG A 407 -15.82 -31.11 68.15
N SER A 408 -16.52 -30.02 67.81
CA SER A 408 -16.64 -29.52 66.44
C SER A 408 -15.46 -28.62 66.02
N ALA A 409 -15.41 -28.28 64.73
CA ALA A 409 -14.44 -27.37 64.14
C ALA A 409 -15.14 -26.13 63.56
N TYR A 410 -14.62 -24.95 63.86
CA TYR A 410 -15.07 -23.67 63.33
C TYR A 410 -13.89 -22.86 62.79
N LEU A 411 -14.14 -22.14 61.70
CA LEU A 411 -13.15 -21.32 61.03
C LEU A 411 -13.81 -20.09 60.39
N LEU A 412 -13.17 -18.94 60.56
CA LEU A 412 -13.49 -17.68 59.88
C LEU A 412 -12.21 -17.10 59.28
N ILE A 413 -12.25 -16.78 57.98
CA ILE A 413 -11.27 -15.89 57.34
C ILE A 413 -12.03 -14.63 56.95
N GLY A 414 -11.70 -13.53 57.61
CA GLY A 414 -12.51 -12.33 57.55
C GLY A 414 -11.67 -11.06 57.60
N ARG A 415 -12.38 -9.92 57.57
CA ARG A 415 -11.76 -8.60 57.58
C ARG A 415 -12.45 -7.73 58.62
N ALA A 416 -11.68 -7.17 59.55
CA ALA A 416 -12.24 -6.30 60.58
C ALA A 416 -12.99 -5.13 59.92
N GLY A 417 -14.24 -4.88 60.35
CA GLY A 417 -15.08 -3.82 59.81
C GLY A 417 -15.82 -4.15 58.50
N CYS A 418 -15.69 -5.36 57.94
CA CYS A 418 -16.43 -5.74 56.73
C CYS A 418 -17.93 -5.95 56.97
N GLY A 419 -18.35 -6.15 58.22
CA GLY A 419 -19.74 -6.42 58.58
C GLY A 419 -20.13 -7.88 58.39
N GLU A 420 -21.32 -8.22 58.88
CA GLU A 420 -21.78 -9.61 59.01
C GLU A 420 -21.85 -10.34 57.67
N GLY A 421 -21.40 -11.60 57.65
CA GLY A 421 -21.50 -12.50 56.49
C GLY A 421 -20.58 -12.18 55.31
N GLN A 422 -19.68 -11.21 55.44
CA GLN A 422 -18.72 -10.83 54.38
C GLN A 422 -17.40 -11.61 54.44
N GLY A 423 -17.23 -12.49 55.43
CA GLY A 423 -16.07 -13.37 55.59
C GLY A 423 -16.32 -14.78 55.07
N LEU A 424 -15.24 -15.52 54.84
CA LEU A 424 -15.30 -16.95 54.56
C LEU A 424 -15.44 -17.72 55.88
N GLU A 425 -16.66 -18.11 56.19
CA GLU A 425 -17.00 -18.82 57.42
C GLU A 425 -17.34 -20.29 57.14
N ARG A 426 -16.82 -21.20 57.97
CA ARG A 426 -17.03 -22.64 57.86
C ARG A 426 -17.20 -23.27 59.24
N TYR A 427 -18.05 -24.28 59.29
CA TYR A 427 -18.32 -25.10 60.48
C TYR A 427 -18.40 -26.57 60.08
N ARG A 428 -17.86 -27.47 60.90
CA ARG A 428 -18.00 -28.93 60.71
C ARG A 428 -18.02 -29.68 62.04
N GLY A 429 -18.76 -30.79 62.09
CA GLY A 429 -19.03 -31.57 63.31
C GLY A 429 -20.53 -31.64 63.55
N ASP A 430 -21.19 -32.59 62.88
CA ASP A 430 -22.65 -32.78 62.91
C ASP A 430 -23.16 -33.38 64.25
N LYS A 431 -22.26 -33.96 65.05
CA LYS A 431 -22.54 -34.50 66.38
C LYS A 431 -21.35 -34.30 67.34
N ALA A 432 -21.60 -34.51 68.63
CA ALA A 432 -20.56 -34.55 69.64
C ALA A 432 -19.49 -35.60 69.29
N ASP A 433 -18.21 -35.26 69.49
CA ASP A 433 -17.06 -36.13 69.19
C ASP A 433 -17.01 -36.61 67.73
N SER A 434 -17.49 -35.81 66.77
CA SER A 434 -17.47 -36.25 65.37
C SER A 434 -16.03 -36.47 64.87
N ALA A 435 -15.80 -37.64 64.27
CA ALA A 435 -14.51 -38.01 63.68
C ALA A 435 -14.18 -37.19 62.41
N ASP A 436 -15.15 -36.47 61.85
CA ASP A 436 -15.00 -35.63 60.66
C ASP A 436 -14.98 -34.12 60.97
N ALA A 437 -14.91 -33.74 62.26
CA ALA A 437 -14.81 -32.35 62.72
C ALA A 437 -13.46 -31.74 62.36
N GLN A 438 -13.20 -31.52 61.08
CA GLN A 438 -11.99 -30.93 60.55
C GLN A 438 -12.31 -30.02 59.36
N LEU A 439 -11.64 -28.88 59.28
CA LEU A 439 -11.73 -27.90 58.21
C LEU A 439 -10.33 -27.60 57.71
N ASP A 440 -10.19 -27.48 56.40
CA ASP A 440 -8.94 -27.16 55.73
C ASP A 440 -9.26 -26.22 54.57
N VAL A 441 -8.83 -24.97 54.68
CA VAL A 441 -9.15 -23.90 53.75
C VAL A 441 -7.86 -23.26 53.28
N VAL A 442 -7.70 -23.17 51.96
CA VAL A 442 -6.57 -22.49 51.32
C VAL A 442 -7.10 -21.25 50.59
N PHE A 443 -6.42 -20.13 50.76
CA PHE A 443 -6.69 -18.90 50.01
C PHE A 443 -5.39 -18.18 49.68
N GLU A 444 -5.44 -17.32 48.67
CA GLU A 444 -4.32 -16.44 48.34
C GLU A 444 -4.51 -15.07 48.97
N LEU A 445 -3.45 -14.48 49.48
CA LEU A 445 -3.37 -13.04 49.67
C LEU A 445 -2.80 -12.41 48.41
N VAL A 446 -3.46 -11.38 47.87
CA VAL A 446 -2.96 -10.55 46.78
C VAL A 446 -2.84 -9.13 47.31
N ASN A 447 -1.60 -8.63 47.44
CA ASN A 447 -1.29 -7.33 48.05
C ASN A 447 -1.90 -7.18 49.46
N GLY A 448 -1.83 -8.24 50.27
CA GLY A 448 -2.38 -8.25 51.63
C GLY A 448 -3.90 -8.39 51.72
N LEU A 449 -4.61 -8.55 50.60
CA LEU A 449 -6.06 -8.79 50.57
C LEU A 449 -6.37 -10.26 50.30
N PRO A 450 -7.25 -10.91 51.10
CA PRO A 450 -7.60 -12.30 50.89
C PRO A 450 -8.49 -12.44 49.66
N LEU A 451 -8.01 -13.17 48.66
CA LEU A 451 -8.78 -13.60 47.50
C LEU A 451 -9.62 -14.81 47.90
N LEU A 452 -10.73 -14.53 48.58
CA LEU A 452 -11.69 -15.54 49.02
C LEU A 452 -12.56 -15.90 47.81
N SER A 453 -12.20 -16.98 47.11
CA SER A 453 -12.95 -17.44 45.93
C SER A 453 -14.32 -17.96 46.34
N GLY A 454 -15.29 -17.05 46.42
CA GLY A 454 -16.72 -17.33 46.58
C GLY A 454 -17.52 -17.19 45.27
N GLY A 455 -16.86 -16.98 44.12
CA GLY A 455 -17.48 -16.91 42.81
C GLY A 455 -16.67 -17.66 41.76
N GLN A 456 -17.22 -18.77 41.29
CA GLN A 456 -16.92 -19.49 40.03
C GLN A 456 -15.59 -19.13 39.34
N VAL A 457 -14.54 -19.92 39.59
CA VAL A 457 -13.39 -20.04 38.68
C VAL A 457 -13.66 -21.20 37.73
N SER A 458 -14.65 -21.04 36.85
CA SER A 458 -14.85 -21.91 35.69
C SER A 458 -15.48 -21.13 34.55
N GLY A 459 -14.65 -20.78 33.57
CA GLY A 459 -15.07 -20.12 32.35
C GLY A 459 -13.96 -19.21 31.87
N ALA A 460 -13.42 -19.50 30.68
CA ALA A 460 -12.41 -18.68 30.04
C ALA A 460 -12.77 -17.19 30.15
N ALA A 461 -11.81 -16.36 30.56
CA ALA A 461 -11.97 -14.92 30.46
C ALA A 461 -12.45 -14.58 29.04
N ALA A 462 -13.58 -13.89 28.93
CA ALA A 462 -14.10 -13.41 27.66
C ALA A 462 -12.96 -12.81 26.83
N PRO A 463 -12.70 -13.26 25.59
CA PRO A 463 -11.63 -12.72 24.77
C PRO A 463 -11.89 -11.25 24.46
N THR A 464 -10.81 -10.46 24.37
CA THR A 464 -10.87 -9.07 23.91
C THR A 464 -11.55 -9.00 22.54
N GLY A 465 -12.48 -8.04 22.37
CA GLY A 465 -13.35 -7.92 21.20
C GLY A 465 -14.68 -8.65 21.32
N GLN A 466 -14.88 -9.51 22.33
CA GLN A 466 -16.19 -10.13 22.57
C GLN A 466 -17.24 -9.07 22.90
N VAL A 467 -18.43 -9.19 22.29
CA VAL A 467 -19.61 -8.41 22.66
C VAL A 467 -20.49 -9.25 23.59
N ALA A 468 -20.97 -8.62 24.67
CA ALA A 468 -21.95 -9.20 25.58
C ALA A 468 -23.02 -8.18 25.97
N TYR A 469 -24.20 -8.68 26.33
CA TYR A 469 -25.33 -7.87 26.77
C TYR A 469 -25.51 -7.99 28.27
N PHE A 470 -25.67 -6.86 28.95
CA PHE A 470 -25.78 -6.79 30.39
C PHE A 470 -27.13 -6.19 30.81
N SER A 471 -27.76 -6.77 31.83
CA SER A 471 -29.04 -6.30 32.40
C SER A 471 -28.88 -5.12 33.38
N MET A 472 -27.80 -4.35 33.25
CA MET A 472 -27.47 -3.22 34.12
C MET A 472 -27.05 -1.99 33.30
N PRO A 473 -27.19 -0.76 33.86
CA PRO A 473 -26.99 0.48 33.11
C PRO A 473 -25.52 0.89 32.90
N ASN A 474 -24.59 0.25 33.63
CA ASN A 474 -23.15 0.56 33.56
C ASN A 474 -22.37 -0.64 33.02
N ALA A 475 -21.30 -0.36 32.28
CA ALA A 475 -20.41 -1.41 31.82
C ALA A 475 -19.65 -2.00 33.02
N PRO A 476 -19.54 -3.34 33.15
CA PRO A 476 -18.72 -3.96 34.19
C PRO A 476 -17.23 -3.66 33.98
N ASP A 477 -16.43 -3.86 35.03
CA ASP A 477 -14.98 -3.72 34.96
C ASP A 477 -14.37 -4.60 33.84
N GLY A 478 -13.50 -4.00 33.03
CA GLY A 478 -12.91 -4.63 31.86
C GLY A 478 -13.83 -4.72 30.64
N TRP A 479 -14.94 -3.97 30.60
CA TRP A 479 -15.83 -3.85 29.44
C TRP A 479 -16.10 -2.36 29.09
N LEU A 480 -16.24 -2.05 27.81
CA LEU A 480 -16.62 -0.73 27.30
C LEU A 480 -18.02 -0.77 26.71
N ARG A 481 -18.80 0.31 26.81
CA ARG A 481 -20.10 0.40 26.16
C ARG A 481 -19.93 0.34 24.64
N ALA A 482 -20.67 -0.54 23.97
CA ALA A 482 -20.71 -0.61 22.51
C ALA A 482 -21.66 0.46 21.94
N ASN A 483 -21.27 1.73 22.07
CA ASN A 483 -22.08 2.91 21.75
C ASN A 483 -21.54 3.75 20.60
N GLY A 484 -20.56 3.26 19.83
CA GLY A 484 -19.95 4.04 18.74
C GLY A 484 -19.01 5.14 19.18
N ALA A 485 -18.67 5.26 20.47
CA ALA A 485 -17.72 6.28 20.92
C ALA A 485 -16.31 6.02 20.38
N GLN A 486 -15.54 7.09 20.20
CA GLN A 486 -14.10 6.97 19.95
C GLN A 486 -13.35 6.73 21.26
N VAL A 487 -12.43 5.76 21.27
CA VAL A 487 -11.56 5.47 22.42
C VAL A 487 -10.09 5.41 22.02
N SER A 488 -9.19 5.59 23.00
CA SER A 488 -7.75 5.64 22.76
C SER A 488 -7.16 4.29 22.35
N GLN A 489 -6.38 4.28 21.26
CA GLN A 489 -5.61 3.11 20.81
C GLN A 489 -4.56 2.68 21.84
N SER A 490 -3.90 3.63 22.52
CA SER A 490 -2.86 3.32 23.51
C SER A 490 -3.44 2.76 24.81
N THR A 491 -4.60 3.25 25.24
CA THR A 491 -5.27 2.74 26.45
C THR A 491 -5.91 1.37 26.22
N TYR A 492 -6.46 1.13 25.03
CA TYR A 492 -7.18 -0.10 24.69
C TYR A 492 -6.49 -0.85 23.54
N GLY A 493 -5.18 -1.03 23.63
CA GLY A 493 -4.34 -1.61 22.57
C GLY A 493 -4.76 -3.01 22.13
N ASN A 494 -5.13 -3.89 23.06
CA ASN A 494 -5.60 -5.24 22.74
C ASN A 494 -6.93 -5.20 21.97
N LEU A 495 -7.84 -4.30 22.34
CA LEU A 495 -9.10 -4.11 21.64
C LEU A 495 -8.87 -3.53 20.24
N TYR A 496 -7.99 -2.54 20.12
CA TYR A 496 -7.61 -2.00 18.81
C TYR A 496 -6.99 -3.06 17.91
N ALA A 497 -6.12 -3.93 18.44
CA ALA A 497 -5.56 -5.05 17.69
C ALA A 497 -6.65 -6.05 17.23
N ALA A 498 -7.70 -6.23 18.03
CA ALA A 498 -8.80 -7.15 17.72
C ALA A 498 -9.80 -6.59 16.69
N ILE A 499 -10.18 -5.31 16.78
CA ILE A 499 -11.27 -4.73 15.96
C ILE A 499 -10.85 -3.61 15.01
N GLY A 500 -9.65 -3.03 15.17
CA GLY A 500 -9.12 -1.97 14.31
C GLY A 500 -10.08 -0.78 14.12
N GLN A 501 -10.23 -0.34 12.86
CA GLN A 501 -11.17 0.71 12.45
C GLN A 501 -12.49 0.14 11.90
N THR A 502 -12.77 -1.15 12.11
CA THR A 502 -13.91 -1.87 11.48
C THR A 502 -15.24 -1.14 11.68
N PHE A 503 -15.46 -0.59 12.88
CA PHE A 503 -16.71 0.04 13.29
C PHE A 503 -16.73 1.57 13.09
N ALA A 504 -15.79 2.13 12.33
CA ALA A 504 -15.88 3.53 11.95
C ALA A 504 -17.18 3.78 11.14
N PRO A 505 -18.00 4.78 11.50
CA PRO A 505 -19.25 5.05 10.81
C PRO A 505 -18.95 5.49 9.37
N VAL A 506 -19.87 5.22 8.45
CA VAL A 506 -19.80 5.76 7.08
C VAL A 506 -19.83 7.29 7.15
N ASP A 507 -18.96 7.96 6.38
CA ASP A 507 -18.95 9.42 6.26
C ASP A 507 -20.28 9.87 5.62
N PRO A 508 -21.14 10.62 6.33
CA PRO A 508 -22.45 11.01 5.83
C PRO A 508 -22.37 11.92 4.59
N ALA A 509 -21.19 12.50 4.31
CA ALA A 509 -20.95 13.28 3.11
C ALA A 509 -20.67 12.41 1.87
N VAL A 510 -20.40 11.10 2.03
CA VAL A 510 -20.10 10.18 0.92
C VAL A 510 -21.39 9.50 0.46
N GLN A 511 -21.69 9.62 -0.84
CA GLN A 511 -22.84 8.98 -1.49
C GLN A 511 -22.57 7.56 -1.91
N ALA A 512 -21.41 7.35 -2.53
CA ALA A 512 -21.00 6.07 -3.07
C ALA A 512 -19.49 6.05 -3.23
N MET A 513 -18.92 4.84 -3.18
CA MET A 513 -17.50 4.65 -3.38
C MET A 513 -17.23 3.30 -4.05
N LEU A 514 -16.64 3.36 -5.25
CA LEU A 514 -16.04 2.20 -5.91
C LEU A 514 -14.76 1.80 -5.16
N ARG A 515 -14.80 0.67 -4.45
CA ARG A 515 -13.62 0.14 -3.75
C ARG A 515 -13.67 -1.38 -3.59
N LEU A 516 -12.51 -2.00 -3.77
CA LEU A 516 -12.31 -3.46 -3.71
C LEU A 516 -12.57 -4.02 -2.32
N ASP A 517 -13.04 -5.28 -2.23
CA ASP A 517 -13.04 -6.01 -0.95
C ASP A 517 -11.72 -6.77 -0.81
N ALA A 518 -11.56 -7.46 0.31
CA ALA A 518 -10.47 -8.38 0.55
C ALA A 518 -10.43 -9.58 -0.44
N ALA A 519 -11.44 -9.75 -1.30
CA ALA A 519 -11.53 -10.79 -2.33
C ALA A 519 -11.54 -10.20 -3.76
N ASP A 520 -11.14 -8.93 -3.91
CA ASP A 520 -11.09 -8.18 -5.17
C ASP A 520 -12.42 -8.09 -5.94
N THR A 521 -13.59 -8.15 -5.27
CA THR A 521 -14.90 -8.01 -5.93
C THR A 521 -15.37 -6.55 -6.04
N LEU A 522 -16.15 -6.27 -7.10
CA LEU A 522 -16.67 -4.95 -7.46
C LEU A 522 -17.96 -4.62 -6.69
N LEU A 523 -17.83 -3.89 -5.59
CA LEU A 523 -18.96 -3.41 -4.79
C LEU A 523 -18.83 -1.90 -4.54
N ASP A 524 -19.97 -1.19 -4.53
CA ASP A 524 -20.07 0.10 -3.85
C ASP A 524 -19.96 -0.13 -2.35
N ARG A 525 -18.92 0.38 -1.69
CA ARG A 525 -18.67 0.12 -0.27
C ARG A 525 -19.63 0.82 0.68
N VAL A 526 -20.32 1.86 0.21
CA VAL A 526 -21.23 2.63 1.04
C VAL A 526 -22.52 1.84 1.27
N TRP A 527 -23.07 1.25 0.21
CA TRP A 527 -24.36 0.55 0.23
C TRP A 527 -24.29 -0.94 -0.09
N ASN A 528 -23.09 -1.45 -0.35
CA ASN A 528 -22.83 -2.84 -0.72
C ASN A 528 -23.55 -3.26 -2.02
N LYS A 529 -23.81 -2.30 -2.93
CA LYS A 529 -24.42 -2.55 -4.24
C LYS A 529 -23.38 -3.12 -5.21
N GLN A 530 -23.75 -4.15 -5.96
CA GLN A 530 -22.87 -4.75 -6.97
C GLN A 530 -22.77 -3.82 -8.19
N LEU A 531 -21.55 -3.59 -8.67
CA LEU A 531 -21.31 -2.85 -9.91
C LEU A 531 -21.90 -3.61 -11.10
N ILE A 532 -22.56 -2.90 -12.02
CA ILE A 532 -23.03 -3.49 -13.28
C ILE A 532 -21.95 -3.26 -14.33
N VAL A 533 -21.45 -4.34 -14.93
CA VAL A 533 -20.37 -4.28 -15.92
C VAL A 533 -20.85 -4.72 -17.29
N TYR A 534 -20.32 -4.07 -18.33
CA TYR A 534 -20.69 -4.29 -19.73
C TYR A 534 -19.46 -4.40 -20.62
N GLY A 535 -19.61 -5.12 -21.74
CA GLY A 535 -18.64 -5.09 -22.83
C GLY A 535 -17.24 -5.58 -22.48
N GLY A 536 -17.10 -6.58 -21.60
CA GLY A 536 -15.80 -7.14 -21.19
C GLY A 536 -15.06 -6.35 -20.11
N THR A 537 -15.72 -5.38 -19.48
CA THR A 537 -15.23 -4.69 -18.28
C THR A 537 -15.17 -5.66 -17.10
N ASP A 538 -14.02 -5.79 -16.46
CA ASP A 538 -13.82 -6.69 -15.32
C ASP A 538 -12.64 -6.21 -14.47
N MET A 539 -12.41 -6.91 -13.36
CA MET A 539 -11.25 -6.75 -12.52
C MET A 539 -9.96 -7.17 -13.22
N SER A 540 -8.89 -6.42 -12.98
CA SER A 540 -7.57 -6.71 -13.54
C SER A 540 -6.47 -6.49 -12.52
N THR A 541 -5.51 -7.40 -12.52
CA THR A 541 -4.26 -7.29 -11.77
C THR A 541 -3.14 -6.64 -12.59
N GLU A 542 -3.40 -6.22 -13.84
CA GLU A 542 -2.41 -5.63 -14.74
C GLU A 542 -1.95 -4.24 -14.25
N GLN A 543 -2.85 -3.49 -13.62
CA GLN A 543 -2.57 -2.19 -13.01
C GLN A 543 -3.33 -2.09 -11.70
N ALA A 544 -2.68 -1.56 -10.66
CA ALA A 544 -3.32 -1.22 -9.38
C ALA A 544 -2.62 0.01 -8.79
N LYS A 545 -3.39 0.96 -8.24
CA LYS A 545 -2.84 2.12 -7.51
C LYS A 545 -2.58 1.76 -6.05
N PHE A 546 -3.53 1.05 -5.45
CA PHE A 546 -3.47 0.55 -4.09
C PHE A 546 -3.86 -0.93 -4.07
N GLY A 547 -3.09 -1.78 -3.38
CA GLY A 547 -3.36 -3.23 -3.38
C GLY A 547 -2.97 -3.92 -4.69
N GLY A 548 -3.67 -5.03 -5.04
CA GLY A 548 -3.28 -5.93 -6.12
C GLY A 548 -4.13 -5.89 -7.40
N ALA A 549 -5.25 -5.16 -7.42
CA ALA A 549 -6.16 -5.14 -8.57
C ALA A 549 -6.82 -3.75 -8.78
N SER A 550 -7.47 -3.54 -9.93
CA SER A 550 -8.32 -2.39 -10.24
C SER A 550 -9.39 -2.74 -11.29
N LEU A 551 -10.40 -1.88 -11.43
CA LEU A 551 -11.43 -2.03 -12.46
C LEU A 551 -10.83 -1.69 -13.84
N LYS A 552 -10.86 -2.63 -14.79
CA LYS A 552 -10.38 -2.44 -16.16
C LYS A 552 -11.55 -2.31 -17.13
N THR A 553 -11.59 -1.19 -17.82
CA THR A 553 -12.41 -1.02 -19.04
C THR A 553 -11.60 -1.40 -20.27
N VAL A 554 -12.24 -2.04 -21.23
CA VAL A 554 -11.61 -2.51 -22.47
C VAL A 554 -11.97 -1.61 -23.65
N ALA A 555 -11.01 -1.46 -24.57
CA ALA A 555 -11.25 -0.78 -25.85
C ALA A 555 -12.40 -1.47 -26.61
N GLY A 556 -13.25 -0.68 -27.28
CA GLY A 556 -14.43 -1.18 -28.01
C GLY A 556 -15.75 -1.12 -27.23
N GLY A 557 -15.84 -0.33 -26.15
CA GLY A 557 -17.11 0.00 -25.49
C GLY A 557 -17.36 -0.71 -24.15
N GLY A 558 -16.31 -1.16 -23.46
CA GLY A 558 -16.45 -1.64 -22.09
C GLY A 558 -16.72 -0.48 -21.11
N TYR A 559 -17.79 -0.59 -20.33
CA TYR A 559 -18.11 0.36 -19.26
C TYR A 559 -18.69 -0.35 -18.03
N ALA A 560 -18.70 0.35 -16.91
CA ALA A 560 -19.36 -0.06 -15.69
C ALA A 560 -20.22 1.07 -15.12
N THR A 561 -21.32 0.70 -14.47
CA THR A 561 -22.25 1.65 -13.86
C THR A 561 -22.63 1.22 -12.45
N PHE A 562 -22.86 2.20 -11.59
CA PHE A 562 -23.62 1.99 -10.36
C PHE A 562 -24.55 3.18 -10.10
N GLY A 563 -25.77 2.88 -9.63
CA GLY A 563 -26.72 3.89 -9.17
C GLY A 563 -26.36 4.38 -7.77
N LEU A 564 -26.42 5.69 -7.56
CA LEU A 564 -26.34 6.29 -6.23
C LEU A 564 -27.64 5.97 -5.48
N THR A 565 -27.50 5.44 -4.26
CA THR A 565 -28.64 5.14 -3.38
C THR A 565 -29.36 6.41 -2.92
N ASP A 566 -28.63 7.50 -2.73
CA ASP A 566 -29.20 8.81 -2.42
C ASP A 566 -29.20 9.70 -3.67
N ALA A 567 -30.25 10.50 -3.82
CA ALA A 567 -30.35 11.48 -4.90
C ALA A 567 -29.10 12.37 -4.99
N PHE A 568 -28.55 12.51 -6.20
CA PHE A 568 -27.35 13.30 -6.46
C PHE A 568 -27.54 14.74 -5.98
N ASN A 569 -26.61 15.23 -5.16
CA ASN A 569 -26.70 16.60 -4.64
C ASN A 569 -26.18 17.60 -5.66
N ALA A 570 -27.06 18.08 -6.54
CA ALA A 570 -26.73 19.12 -7.51
C ALA A 570 -26.38 20.49 -6.88
N ASN A 571 -26.52 20.65 -5.55
CA ASN A 571 -26.19 21.90 -4.87
C ASN A 571 -24.72 22.03 -4.50
N ALA A 572 -24.07 20.92 -4.18
CA ALA A 572 -22.65 20.83 -3.93
C ALA A 572 -22.23 19.37 -4.04
N PHE A 573 -21.12 19.09 -4.70
CA PHE A 573 -20.62 17.73 -4.82
C PHE A 573 -19.12 17.67 -5.09
N THR A 574 -18.56 16.48 -4.96
CA THR A 574 -17.23 16.13 -5.48
C THR A 574 -17.25 14.72 -6.00
N ILE A 575 -16.79 14.53 -7.24
CA ILE A 575 -16.55 13.23 -7.86
C ILE A 575 -15.03 13.11 -7.99
N GLU A 576 -14.41 12.17 -7.30
CA GLU A 576 -12.96 12.03 -7.30
C GLU A 576 -12.51 10.58 -7.37
N GLY A 577 -11.32 10.31 -7.89
CA GLY A 577 -10.74 8.98 -7.90
C GLY A 577 -9.44 8.88 -8.68
N TRP A 578 -8.88 7.68 -8.72
CA TRP A 578 -7.67 7.38 -9.49
C TRP A 578 -8.00 6.79 -10.85
N HIS A 579 -7.34 7.31 -11.89
CA HIS A 579 -7.52 6.89 -13.27
C HIS A 579 -6.17 6.63 -13.93
N TYR A 580 -6.04 5.49 -14.59
CA TYR A 580 -4.90 5.15 -15.44
C TYR A 580 -5.37 4.99 -16.88
N PRO A 581 -5.09 5.95 -17.77
CA PRO A 581 -5.41 5.81 -19.20
C PRO A 581 -4.31 5.03 -19.94
N THR A 582 -4.70 4.08 -20.80
CA THR A 582 -3.82 3.52 -21.84
C THR A 582 -4.16 4.19 -23.17
N PHE A 583 -3.32 5.13 -23.61
CA PHE A 583 -3.57 5.83 -24.87
C PHE A 583 -3.11 4.95 -26.04
N ALA A 584 -4.03 4.52 -26.92
CA ALA A 584 -3.68 3.97 -28.22
C ALA A 584 -4.04 4.96 -29.35
N GLY A 585 -3.13 5.15 -30.31
CA GLY A 585 -3.33 5.96 -31.51
C GLY A 585 -2.96 7.45 -31.38
N THR A 586 -2.38 7.98 -32.47
CA THR A 586 -2.11 9.40 -32.73
C THR A 586 -3.15 9.92 -33.73
N GLY A 587 -4.38 10.18 -33.28
CA GLY A 587 -5.45 10.70 -34.13
C GLY A 587 -5.59 12.22 -34.04
N GLY A 588 -5.61 12.90 -35.19
CA GLY A 588 -5.75 14.35 -35.30
C GLY A 588 -7.06 14.91 -34.72
N SER A 589 -6.96 16.11 -34.17
CA SER A 589 -8.02 16.90 -33.55
C SER A 589 -9.00 17.48 -34.56
N ASN A 590 -10.14 16.82 -34.80
CA ASN A 590 -11.30 17.44 -35.44
C ASN A 590 -12.51 17.50 -34.47
N GLY A 591 -12.28 17.98 -33.25
CA GLY A 591 -13.35 18.50 -32.37
C GLY A 591 -14.22 17.50 -31.62
N TYR A 592 -14.20 16.19 -31.94
CA TYR A 592 -15.03 15.17 -31.25
C TYR A 592 -14.30 13.82 -31.10
N SER A 593 -13.18 13.81 -30.40
CA SER A 593 -12.41 12.59 -30.12
C SER A 593 -11.90 12.63 -28.68
N ALA A 594 -12.80 12.45 -27.71
CA ALA A 594 -12.48 12.46 -26.29
C ALA A 594 -12.61 11.06 -25.69
N ALA A 595 -11.63 10.67 -24.88
CA ALA A 595 -11.73 9.47 -24.04
C ALA A 595 -12.47 9.85 -22.75
N TRP A 596 -13.67 9.32 -22.55
CA TRP A 596 -14.43 9.55 -21.31
C TRP A 596 -13.68 8.93 -20.12
N VAL A 597 -13.69 9.64 -18.99
CA VAL A 597 -13.11 9.18 -17.73
C VAL A 597 -14.25 8.79 -16.80
N VAL A 598 -15.13 9.74 -16.52
CA VAL A 598 -16.29 9.52 -15.66
C VAL A 598 -17.44 10.36 -16.20
N SER A 599 -18.65 9.80 -16.17
CA SER A 599 -19.84 10.48 -16.61
C SER A 599 -21.01 10.21 -15.66
N MET A 600 -21.88 11.20 -15.52
CA MET A 600 -23.23 11.05 -15.00
C MET A 600 -24.15 11.53 -16.11
N ASN A 601 -24.78 10.59 -16.82
CA ASN A 601 -25.58 10.89 -18.00
C ASN A 601 -26.88 10.08 -17.96
N ALA A 602 -27.95 10.77 -17.58
CA ALA A 602 -29.29 10.27 -17.73
C ALA A 602 -29.68 10.37 -19.20
N SER A 603 -29.52 9.26 -19.94
CA SER A 603 -30.23 8.95 -21.19
C SER A 603 -30.72 10.20 -21.95
N SER A 604 -29.90 10.78 -22.83
CA SER A 604 -30.21 11.82 -23.85
C SER A 604 -31.18 12.99 -23.55
N VAL A 605 -31.80 13.12 -22.38
CA VAL A 605 -32.98 13.97 -22.18
C VAL A 605 -32.98 14.76 -20.85
N ALA A 606 -32.14 14.45 -19.84
CA ALA A 606 -32.25 15.11 -18.53
C ALA A 606 -31.06 16.00 -18.11
N GLY A 607 -29.81 15.55 -18.23
CA GLY A 607 -28.62 16.34 -17.90
C GLY A 607 -27.34 15.50 -17.88
N GLU A 608 -26.19 16.15 -18.09
CA GLU A 608 -24.90 15.48 -18.23
C GLU A 608 -23.81 16.20 -17.43
N ILE A 609 -23.04 15.42 -16.66
CA ILE A 609 -21.72 15.79 -16.14
C ILE A 609 -20.72 14.79 -16.69
N THR A 610 -19.85 15.19 -17.60
CA THR A 610 -18.80 14.30 -18.14
C THR A 610 -17.43 14.94 -18.02
N VAL A 611 -16.49 14.20 -17.45
CA VAL A 611 -15.05 14.51 -17.50
C VAL A 611 -14.41 13.56 -18.51
N ALA A 612 -13.65 14.13 -19.45
CA ALA A 612 -13.00 13.38 -20.51
C ALA A 612 -11.57 13.89 -20.75
N ILE A 613 -10.83 13.18 -21.58
CA ILE A 613 -9.47 13.52 -22.02
C ILE A 613 -9.50 13.71 -23.53
N ASP A 614 -9.07 14.88 -24.01
CA ASP A 614 -8.92 15.12 -25.44
C ASP A 614 -7.81 14.22 -26.01
N ARG A 615 -8.09 13.48 -27.09
CA ARG A 615 -7.14 12.52 -27.63
C ARG A 615 -5.93 13.18 -28.31
N ALA A 616 -6.05 14.41 -28.80
CA ALA A 616 -4.98 15.07 -29.53
C ALA A 616 -4.06 15.87 -28.60
N SER A 617 -4.64 16.82 -27.87
CA SER A 617 -3.93 17.72 -26.96
C SER A 617 -3.61 17.11 -25.61
N ARG A 618 -4.21 15.96 -25.26
CA ARG A 618 -4.15 15.36 -23.91
C ARG A 618 -4.63 16.32 -22.82
N ALA A 619 -5.46 17.30 -23.18
CA ALA A 619 -6.08 18.22 -22.25
C ALA A 619 -7.25 17.53 -21.52
N PRO A 620 -7.58 17.93 -20.29
CA PRO A 620 -8.85 17.61 -19.68
C PRO A 620 -9.99 18.28 -20.46
N MET A 621 -11.15 17.63 -20.51
CA MET A 621 -12.38 18.15 -21.09
C MET A 621 -13.53 18.00 -20.08
N VAL A 622 -14.43 18.98 -20.07
CA VAL A 622 -15.65 18.96 -19.26
C VAL A 622 -16.86 19.25 -20.14
N TRP A 623 -17.91 18.42 -20.00
CA TRP A 623 -19.24 18.65 -20.56
C TRP A 623 -20.26 18.79 -19.44
N LEU A 624 -21.01 19.90 -19.46
CA LEU A 624 -22.13 20.16 -18.57
C LEU A 624 -23.36 20.53 -19.40
N SER A 625 -24.45 19.78 -19.26
CA SER A 625 -25.70 20.03 -19.99
C SER A 625 -26.95 19.79 -19.13
N ASN A 626 -28.05 20.43 -19.52
CA ASN A 626 -29.41 20.10 -19.05
C ASN A 626 -30.31 19.95 -20.28
N GLY A 627 -31.07 18.84 -20.36
CA GLY A 627 -31.97 18.59 -21.49
C GLY A 627 -31.30 18.70 -22.87
N GLY A 628 -30.04 18.26 -22.98
CA GLY A 628 -29.23 18.34 -24.21
C GLY A 628 -28.63 19.72 -24.51
N ASN A 629 -28.95 20.76 -23.74
CA ASN A 629 -28.36 22.09 -23.89
C ASN A 629 -27.09 22.20 -23.04
N PHE A 630 -25.93 22.25 -23.70
CA PHE A 630 -24.64 22.40 -23.04
C PHE A 630 -24.40 23.85 -22.62
N PHE A 631 -24.16 24.08 -21.33
CA PHE A 631 -23.67 25.38 -20.83
C PHE A 631 -22.17 25.35 -20.50
N ALA A 632 -21.56 24.15 -20.52
CA ALA A 632 -20.13 23.97 -20.75
C ALA A 632 -19.97 22.89 -21.82
N ASN A 633 -19.56 23.28 -23.03
CA ASN A 633 -19.36 22.37 -24.16
C ASN A 633 -17.86 22.24 -24.46
N ALA A 634 -17.31 21.03 -24.29
CA ALA A 634 -15.95 20.68 -24.72
C ALA A 634 -14.86 21.68 -24.27
N ALA A 635 -15.02 22.31 -23.10
CA ALA A 635 -14.06 23.31 -22.64
C ALA A 635 -12.74 22.62 -22.28
N LEU A 636 -11.71 22.86 -23.09
CA LEU A 636 -10.37 22.31 -22.89
C LEU A 636 -9.72 22.97 -21.68
N GLY A 637 -9.27 22.15 -20.74
CA GLY A 637 -8.30 22.56 -19.72
C GLY A 637 -6.91 22.75 -20.34
N THR A 638 -5.90 22.78 -19.48
CA THR A 638 -4.50 22.91 -19.94
C THR A 638 -4.08 21.69 -20.77
N ALA A 639 -3.51 21.91 -21.97
CA ALA A 639 -3.00 20.83 -22.82
C ALA A 639 -1.82 20.08 -22.17
N GLY A 640 -1.67 18.80 -22.49
CA GLY A 640 -0.56 17.96 -22.00
C GLY A 640 -0.70 17.47 -20.56
N VAL A 641 -1.79 17.78 -19.85
CA VAL A 641 -2.02 17.29 -18.48
C VAL A 641 -1.98 15.76 -18.41
N PHE A 642 -2.49 15.07 -19.42
CA PHE A 642 -2.48 13.61 -19.52
C PHE A 642 -1.46 13.08 -20.55
N ALA A 643 -0.27 13.67 -20.63
CA ALA A 643 0.71 13.37 -21.69
C ALA A 643 1.30 11.94 -21.68
N SER A 644 1.29 11.25 -20.53
CA SER A 644 1.86 9.90 -20.38
C SER A 644 0.93 8.94 -19.63
N PRO A 645 0.93 7.64 -19.94
CA PRO A 645 0.17 6.66 -19.16
C PRO A 645 0.77 6.52 -17.76
N ARG A 646 0.00 6.94 -16.74
CA ARG A 646 0.30 6.78 -15.32
C ARG A 646 -1.01 6.93 -14.54
N TRP A 647 -0.96 6.66 -13.24
CA TRP A 647 -2.07 7.03 -12.36
C TRP A 647 -2.17 8.55 -12.19
N TYR A 648 -3.37 9.07 -12.45
CA TYR A 648 -3.77 10.45 -12.20
C TYR A 648 -4.86 10.45 -11.14
N HIS A 649 -4.76 11.36 -10.17
CA HIS A 649 -5.89 11.65 -9.30
C HIS A 649 -6.75 12.74 -9.95
N ILE A 650 -8.01 12.44 -10.22
CA ILE A 650 -8.94 13.37 -10.85
C ILE A 650 -10.02 13.72 -9.84
N ALA A 651 -10.30 15.00 -9.65
CA ALA A 651 -11.40 15.46 -8.80
C ALA A 651 -12.20 16.57 -9.50
N PHE A 652 -13.52 16.39 -9.58
CA PHE A 652 -14.45 17.36 -10.12
C PHE A 652 -15.39 17.83 -9.01
N SER A 653 -15.31 19.11 -8.63
CA SER A 653 -15.99 19.66 -7.46
C SER A 653 -16.86 20.86 -7.83
N TYR A 654 -17.99 21.00 -7.14
CA TYR A 654 -18.94 22.10 -7.29
C TYR A 654 -19.42 22.57 -5.91
N ASP A 655 -19.38 23.87 -5.65
CA ASP A 655 -19.79 24.51 -4.38
C ASP A 655 -21.11 25.28 -4.47
N GLY A 656 -21.82 25.19 -5.59
CA GLY A 656 -23.03 25.98 -5.86
C GLY A 656 -22.78 27.29 -6.61
N ALA A 657 -21.51 27.67 -6.82
CA ALA A 657 -21.13 28.89 -7.53
C ALA A 657 -20.08 28.67 -8.63
N ALA A 658 -19.22 27.65 -8.50
CA ALA A 658 -18.20 27.35 -9.49
C ALA A 658 -17.89 25.86 -9.59
N TYR A 659 -17.80 25.38 -10.83
CA TYR A 659 -17.30 24.05 -11.19
C TYR A 659 -15.78 24.10 -11.30
N ARG A 660 -15.09 23.10 -10.76
CA ARG A 660 -13.63 23.01 -10.77
C ARG A 660 -13.20 21.58 -11.09
N LEU A 661 -12.22 21.46 -11.97
CA LEU A 661 -11.55 20.19 -12.26
C LEU A 661 -10.11 20.27 -11.77
N PHE A 662 -9.72 19.28 -10.99
CA PHE A 662 -8.39 19.11 -10.46
C PHE A 662 -7.78 17.83 -11.02
N VAL A 663 -6.52 17.91 -11.42
CA VAL A 663 -5.69 16.75 -11.76
C VAL A 663 -4.44 16.81 -10.91
N ASP A 664 -4.17 15.70 -10.22
CA ASP A 664 -3.08 15.56 -9.26
C ASP A 664 -3.05 16.67 -8.18
N GLY A 665 -4.23 17.10 -7.73
CA GLY A 665 -4.38 18.13 -6.70
C GLY A 665 -4.25 19.57 -7.22
N ALA A 666 -3.87 19.78 -8.48
CA ALA A 666 -3.80 21.09 -9.10
C ALA A 666 -5.07 21.39 -9.91
N GLN A 667 -5.63 22.60 -9.77
CA GLN A 667 -6.77 23.05 -10.58
C GLN A 667 -6.33 23.25 -12.03
N VAL A 668 -6.91 22.47 -12.95
CA VAL A 668 -6.57 22.51 -14.39
C VAL A 668 -7.66 23.16 -15.25
N TRP A 669 -8.85 23.33 -14.69
CA TRP A 669 -10.00 23.99 -15.33
C TRP A 669 -11.01 24.49 -14.28
N SER A 670 -11.73 25.57 -14.58
CA SER A 670 -12.83 26.08 -13.75
C SER A 670 -13.86 26.86 -14.56
N LEU A 671 -15.12 26.86 -14.10
CA LEU A 671 -16.21 27.66 -14.63
C LEU A 671 -17.04 28.27 -13.49
N ALA A 672 -17.10 29.60 -13.43
CA ALA A 672 -18.03 30.29 -12.55
C ALA A 672 -19.45 30.21 -13.14
N SER A 673 -20.33 29.45 -12.49
CA SER A 673 -21.71 29.24 -12.92
C SER A 673 -22.55 28.75 -11.75
N ALA A 674 -23.72 29.36 -11.55
CA ALA A 674 -24.72 28.89 -10.59
C ALA A 674 -25.73 27.90 -11.22
N THR A 675 -25.63 27.66 -12.54
CA THR A 675 -26.48 26.70 -13.26
C THR A 675 -26.17 25.30 -12.78
N ARG A 676 -27.15 24.64 -12.16
CA ARG A 676 -27.04 23.27 -11.63
C ARG A 676 -27.34 22.24 -12.71
N VAL A 677 -26.62 21.13 -12.73
CA VAL A 677 -26.96 19.98 -13.59
C VAL A 677 -27.96 19.08 -12.88
N THR A 678 -29.03 18.69 -13.56
CA THR A 678 -30.03 17.75 -13.05
C THR A 678 -29.70 16.33 -13.51
N ILE A 679 -29.39 15.44 -12.56
CA ILE A 679 -29.08 14.01 -12.82
C ILE A 679 -30.19 13.15 -12.19
N PRO A 680 -31.30 12.84 -12.89
CA PRO A 680 -32.44 12.12 -12.30
C PRO A 680 -32.24 10.61 -12.18
N ASP A 681 -31.36 9.99 -12.97
CA ASP A 681 -31.09 8.56 -12.94
C ASP A 681 -30.08 8.15 -11.86
N ASN A 682 -29.48 9.15 -11.19
CA ASN A 682 -28.47 9.00 -10.15
C ASN A 682 -27.34 8.02 -10.54
N THR A 683 -27.02 7.87 -11.82
CA THR A 683 -26.10 6.81 -12.25
C THR A 683 -24.72 7.39 -12.53
N LEU A 684 -23.70 6.82 -11.90
CA LEU A 684 -22.31 7.07 -12.25
C LEU A 684 -21.83 6.01 -13.25
N VAL A 685 -21.16 6.46 -14.30
CA VAL A 685 -20.64 5.64 -15.39
C VAL A 685 -19.12 5.80 -15.44
N PHE A 686 -18.41 4.65 -15.42
CA PHE A 686 -17.00 4.55 -15.77
C PHE A 686 -16.88 3.87 -17.12
N GLY A 687 -16.34 4.55 -18.11
CA GLY A 687 -16.27 4.00 -19.44
C GLY A 687 -15.52 4.93 -20.38
N VAL A 688 -14.95 4.33 -21.42
CA VAL A 688 -14.23 5.05 -22.47
C VAL A 688 -15.10 5.00 -23.73
N ASP A 689 -15.30 6.16 -24.35
CA ASP A 689 -15.95 6.38 -25.66
C ASP A 689 -17.46 6.12 -25.71
N GLY A 690 -18.24 7.15 -25.31
CA GLY A 690 -19.64 7.38 -25.71
C GLY A 690 -20.51 6.13 -25.74
N SER A 691 -21.28 5.93 -24.67
CA SER A 691 -22.14 4.78 -24.31
C SER A 691 -23.15 4.26 -25.37
N SER A 692 -22.73 4.00 -26.61
CA SER A 692 -23.54 3.44 -27.68
C SER A 692 -22.83 2.21 -28.28
N PRO A 693 -23.51 1.05 -28.40
CA PRO A 693 -22.94 -0.14 -29.01
C PRO A 693 -22.46 0.14 -30.44
N GLY A 694 -21.21 -0.21 -30.76
CA GLY A 694 -20.69 -0.18 -32.14
C GLY A 694 -19.83 1.02 -32.52
N ILE A 695 -19.49 1.91 -31.58
CA ILE A 695 -18.48 2.96 -31.82
C ILE A 695 -17.10 2.39 -31.50
N ALA A 696 -16.22 2.31 -32.50
CA ALA A 696 -14.86 1.81 -32.36
C ALA A 696 -14.02 2.77 -31.48
N GLY A 697 -13.92 2.43 -30.20
CA GLY A 697 -13.09 3.11 -29.21
C GLY A 697 -11.72 2.48 -29.01
N SER A 698 -10.69 3.28 -28.70
CA SER A 698 -9.27 2.92 -28.87
C SER A 698 -8.44 2.82 -27.59
N ALA A 699 -9.02 2.96 -26.39
CA ALA A 699 -8.23 3.02 -25.15
C ALA A 699 -8.81 2.15 -24.03
N THR A 700 -7.95 1.31 -23.44
CA THR A 700 -8.20 0.64 -22.16
C THR A 700 -7.91 1.62 -21.01
N ALA A 701 -8.66 1.55 -19.93
CA ALA A 701 -8.38 2.37 -18.74
C ALA A 701 -8.67 1.62 -17.45
N TYR A 702 -7.94 2.01 -16.40
CA TYR A 702 -8.07 1.43 -15.07
C TYR A 702 -8.57 2.46 -14.06
N TYR A 703 -9.45 2.04 -13.16
CA TYR A 703 -10.14 2.90 -12.20
C TYR A 703 -9.99 2.33 -10.79
N GLN A 704 -9.72 3.21 -9.82
CA GLN A 704 -9.66 2.82 -8.41
C GLN A 704 -10.05 3.97 -7.47
N ASP A 705 -10.66 3.62 -6.34
CA ASP A 705 -11.05 4.53 -5.26
C ASP A 705 -11.89 5.73 -5.73
N TRP A 706 -12.79 5.50 -6.69
CA TRP A 706 -13.71 6.53 -7.15
C TRP A 706 -14.84 6.76 -6.15
N LYS A 707 -15.05 8.02 -5.75
CA LYS A 707 -15.95 8.44 -4.68
C LYS A 707 -16.81 9.60 -5.13
N VAL A 708 -18.10 9.53 -4.82
CA VAL A 708 -19.04 10.64 -4.98
C VAL A 708 -19.39 11.18 -3.59
N SER A 709 -19.23 12.49 -3.40
CA SER A 709 -19.58 13.18 -2.15
C SER A 709 -20.68 14.22 -2.40
N LYS A 710 -21.61 14.38 -1.45
CA LYS A 710 -22.68 15.40 -1.44
C LYS A 710 -22.21 16.81 -1.07
N VAL A 711 -20.90 17.01 -1.01
CA VAL A 711 -20.28 18.26 -0.56
C VAL A 711 -19.14 18.61 -1.50
N CYS A 712 -18.86 19.91 -1.62
CA CYS A 712 -17.63 20.37 -2.25
C CYS A 712 -16.46 20.11 -1.30
N ARG A 713 -15.58 19.16 -1.64
CA ARG A 713 -14.35 18.90 -0.87
C ARG A 713 -13.22 19.86 -1.22
N TYR A 714 -13.21 20.40 -2.45
CA TYR A 714 -12.09 21.20 -2.97
C TYR A 714 -12.57 22.49 -3.63
N ALA A 715 -12.28 23.61 -2.98
CA ALA A 715 -12.46 24.96 -3.53
C ALA A 715 -11.18 25.54 -4.17
N GLY A 716 -10.05 24.83 -4.05
CA GLY A 716 -8.74 25.19 -4.56
C GLY A 716 -7.78 23.98 -4.52
N ASN A 717 -6.51 24.20 -4.87
CA ASN A 717 -5.51 23.13 -4.95
C ASN A 717 -5.40 22.36 -3.62
N PHE A 718 -5.13 21.06 -3.69
CA PHE A 718 -5.05 20.17 -2.53
C PHE A 718 -3.89 19.18 -2.64
N ALA A 719 -3.48 18.62 -1.50
CA ALA A 719 -2.45 17.58 -1.45
C ALA A 719 -3.02 16.23 -1.89
N LEU A 720 -2.26 15.51 -2.71
CA LEU A 720 -2.66 14.19 -3.20
C LEU A 720 -2.90 13.19 -2.06
N PRO A 721 -3.95 12.35 -2.15
CA PRO A 721 -4.13 11.22 -1.25
C PRO A 721 -2.93 10.26 -1.32
N THR A 722 -2.31 9.96 -0.18
CA THR A 722 -1.18 9.02 -0.08
C THR A 722 -1.62 7.61 0.34
N ALA A 723 -2.88 7.44 0.71
CA ALA A 723 -3.49 6.19 1.12
C ALA A 723 -4.82 5.99 0.40
N GLN A 724 -5.36 4.77 0.48
CA GLN A 724 -6.69 4.46 -0.03
C GLN A 724 -7.73 5.43 0.56
N ALA A 725 -8.64 5.91 -0.28
CA ALA A 725 -9.68 6.81 0.17
C ALA A 725 -10.62 6.09 1.16
N GLY A 726 -10.94 6.75 2.26
CA GLY A 726 -11.94 6.27 3.21
C GLY A 726 -13.35 6.60 2.72
N TYR A 727 -14.29 5.67 2.91
CA TYR A 727 -15.73 5.94 2.91
C TYR A 727 -16.30 6.05 4.34
N GLN A 728 -15.47 5.77 5.34
CA GLN A 728 -15.78 5.90 6.76
C GLN A 728 -15.21 7.21 7.29
N LEU A 729 -15.85 7.76 8.31
CA LEU A 729 -15.38 8.92 9.04
C LEU A 729 -14.03 8.60 9.69
N ALA A 730 -13.04 9.46 9.45
CA ALA A 730 -11.74 9.33 10.10
C ALA A 730 -11.91 9.48 11.63
N SER A 731 -11.26 8.60 12.38
CA SER A 731 -11.13 8.79 13.83
C SER A 731 -10.14 9.91 14.13
N ASP A 732 -10.25 10.50 15.32
CA ASP A 732 -9.26 11.44 15.81
C ASP A 732 -7.90 10.73 15.90
N ALA A 733 -6.81 11.49 15.78
CA ALA A 733 -5.46 10.96 15.87
C ALA A 733 -5.28 10.10 17.15
N GLY A 734 -4.85 8.84 16.97
CA GLY A 734 -4.64 7.88 18.07
C GLY A 734 -5.91 7.28 18.67
N LYS A 735 -7.07 7.44 18.04
CA LYS A 735 -8.35 6.84 18.47
C LYS A 735 -8.92 5.85 17.45
N PHE A 736 -9.93 5.09 17.87
CA PHE A 736 -10.73 4.21 17.02
C PHE A 736 -12.16 4.13 17.54
N TYR A 737 -13.10 3.73 16.67
CA TYR A 737 -14.52 3.64 16.99
C TYR A 737 -14.87 2.28 17.62
N LEU A 738 -15.60 2.31 18.72
CA LEU A 738 -16.27 1.12 19.27
C LEU A 738 -17.44 0.71 18.36
N PRO A 739 -17.89 -0.56 18.43
CA PRO A 739 -19.17 -0.94 17.82
C PRO A 739 -20.29 -0.05 18.34
N ASN A 740 -21.25 0.32 17.49
CA ASN A 740 -22.49 0.95 17.94
C ASN A 740 -23.62 -0.06 17.83
N LEU A 741 -24.04 -0.59 18.98
CA LEU A 741 -25.08 -1.62 19.08
C LEU A 741 -26.31 -1.10 19.84
N CYS A 742 -26.38 0.22 20.06
CA CYS A 742 -27.49 0.85 20.77
C CYS A 742 -28.77 0.78 19.94
N GLY A 743 -29.73 -0.04 20.38
CA GLY A 743 -31.03 -0.19 19.71
C GLY A 743 -31.02 -1.07 18.46
N GLU A 744 -29.90 -1.74 18.20
CA GLU A 744 -29.70 -2.61 17.03
C GLU A 744 -29.99 -4.08 17.38
N PHE A 745 -30.47 -4.85 16.40
CA PHE A 745 -30.56 -6.30 16.50
C PHE A 745 -29.30 -6.92 15.89
N ILE A 746 -28.51 -7.64 16.69
CA ILE A 746 -27.34 -8.36 16.16
C ILE A 746 -27.82 -9.55 15.33
N ARG A 747 -27.30 -9.64 14.10
CA ARG A 747 -27.43 -10.80 13.22
C ARG A 747 -26.14 -11.63 13.23
N GLY A 748 -26.27 -12.94 13.01
CA GLY A 748 -25.11 -13.82 12.80
C GLY A 748 -24.41 -13.54 11.47
N TRP A 749 -23.10 -13.74 11.44
CA TRP A 749 -22.33 -13.77 10.19
C TRP A 749 -22.15 -15.21 9.72
N SER A 750 -22.31 -15.48 8.42
CA SER A 750 -22.13 -16.82 7.84
C SER A 750 -20.79 -16.93 7.14
N ASP A 751 -19.93 -17.86 7.57
CA ASP A 751 -18.66 -18.15 6.88
C ASP A 751 -18.83 -19.19 5.75
N SER A 752 -19.89 -19.99 5.75
CA SER A 752 -20.08 -21.10 4.80
C SER A 752 -21.08 -20.82 3.68
N ARG A 753 -21.88 -19.75 3.76
CA ARG A 753 -22.92 -19.41 2.76
C ARG A 753 -22.60 -18.15 1.96
N LYS A 754 -21.34 -18.04 1.49
CA LYS A 754 -20.82 -16.88 0.75
C LYS A 754 -21.49 -16.69 -0.63
N ASP A 755 -22.08 -17.75 -1.17
CA ASP A 755 -22.85 -17.78 -2.41
C ASP A 755 -24.28 -17.19 -2.27
N VAL A 756 -24.80 -17.15 -1.04
CA VAL A 756 -26.17 -16.70 -0.73
C VAL A 756 -26.19 -15.38 0.04
N GLU A 757 -25.25 -15.16 0.95
CA GLU A 757 -25.17 -13.96 1.79
C GLU A 757 -24.00 -13.06 1.31
N LYS A 758 -24.27 -12.09 0.43
CA LYS A 758 -23.30 -11.05 -0.01
C LYS A 758 -23.00 -10.01 1.10
N ARG A 759 -22.96 -10.42 2.38
CA ARG A 759 -22.94 -9.50 3.54
C ARG A 759 -21.53 -9.35 4.10
N ALA A 760 -21.08 -8.11 4.22
CA ALA A 760 -19.78 -7.80 4.83
C ALA A 760 -19.83 -7.93 6.36
N PHE A 761 -18.77 -8.46 6.96
CA PHE A 761 -18.63 -8.55 8.42
C PHE A 761 -18.57 -7.13 9.04
N GLY A 762 -19.29 -6.92 10.14
CA GLY A 762 -19.32 -5.63 10.84
C GLY A 762 -20.08 -4.50 10.13
N SER A 763 -20.70 -4.77 8.96
CA SER A 763 -21.39 -3.74 8.19
C SER A 763 -22.78 -3.41 8.73
N TRP A 764 -23.16 -2.15 8.63
CA TRP A 764 -24.52 -1.68 8.91
C TRP A 764 -25.51 -2.13 7.80
N GLN A 765 -26.79 -2.27 8.14
CA GLN A 765 -27.87 -2.54 7.16
C GLN A 765 -29.14 -1.79 7.61
N LYS A 766 -29.88 -1.25 6.65
CA LYS A 766 -31.19 -0.64 6.86
C LYS A 766 -32.21 -1.69 7.29
N GLY A 767 -33.11 -1.33 8.21
CA GLY A 767 -34.25 -2.18 8.57
C GLY A 767 -35.25 -2.30 7.42
N THR A 768 -35.90 -3.46 7.29
CA THR A 768 -36.92 -3.70 6.27
C THR A 768 -38.15 -2.83 6.52
N LEU A 769 -38.60 -2.11 5.51
CA LEU A 769 -39.82 -1.31 5.57
C LEU A 769 -41.05 -2.23 5.47
N THR A 770 -41.93 -2.17 6.48
CA THR A 770 -43.19 -2.93 6.49
C THR A 770 -44.38 -2.00 6.33
N PHE A 771 -45.31 -2.37 5.46
CA PHE A 771 -46.57 -1.66 5.26
C PHE A 771 -47.71 -2.58 5.70
N SER A 772 -48.66 -2.00 6.42
CA SER A 772 -49.91 -2.66 6.81
C SER A 772 -51.03 -1.66 6.59
N ASP A 773 -52.13 -2.07 5.95
CA ASP A 773 -53.33 -1.25 5.83
C ASP A 773 -54.04 -1.20 7.20
N PRO A 774 -54.05 -0.06 7.90
CA PRO A 774 -54.68 0.03 9.21
C PRO A 774 -56.18 0.35 9.10
N THR A 775 -56.73 0.55 7.90
CA THR A 775 -58.11 1.00 7.69
C THR A 775 -58.99 -0.10 7.09
N LEU A 776 -60.03 -0.50 7.83
CA LEU A 776 -61.03 -1.50 7.40
C LEU A 776 -61.96 -1.03 6.25
N GLY A 777 -61.58 0.01 5.50
CA GLY A 777 -62.43 0.66 4.49
C GLY A 777 -62.38 0.03 3.10
N ALA A 778 -61.30 -0.68 2.77
CA ALA A 778 -61.13 -1.43 1.51
C ALA A 778 -60.05 -2.51 1.68
N ILE A 779 -60.08 -3.58 0.88
CA ILE A 779 -58.95 -4.52 0.78
C ILE A 779 -57.92 -3.85 -0.12
N CYS A 780 -56.87 -3.25 0.45
CA CYS A 780 -55.73 -2.79 -0.33
C CYS A 780 -54.44 -3.50 0.11
N VAL A 781 -53.64 -3.94 -0.87
CA VAL A 781 -52.27 -4.42 -0.62
C VAL A 781 -51.35 -3.24 -0.93
N GLY A 782 -50.85 -2.58 0.11
CA GLY A 782 -49.82 -1.56 -0.03
C GLY A 782 -48.52 -2.20 -0.50
N THR A 783 -48.24 -2.12 -1.81
CA THR A 783 -46.93 -2.49 -2.35
C THR A 783 -46.11 -1.22 -2.56
N PRO A 784 -44.87 -1.17 -2.07
CA PRO A 784 -44.01 -0.01 -2.32
C PRO A 784 -43.72 0.07 -3.82
N ILE A 785 -44.00 1.23 -4.41
CA ILE A 785 -43.63 1.57 -5.78
C ILE A 785 -42.30 2.32 -5.71
N HIS A 786 -41.28 1.80 -6.38
CA HIS A 786 -39.97 2.46 -6.46
C HIS A 786 -39.94 3.42 -7.65
N ALA A 787 -39.35 4.60 -7.48
CA ALA A 787 -39.40 5.69 -8.44
C ALA A 787 -38.77 5.37 -9.82
N THR A 788 -37.98 4.30 -9.91
CA THR A 788 -37.23 3.92 -11.12
C THR A 788 -37.87 2.78 -11.92
N ASP A 789 -39.00 2.22 -11.46
CA ASP A 789 -39.66 1.03 -12.04
C ASP A 789 -38.71 -0.17 -12.25
N ASN A 790 -37.63 -0.24 -11.44
CA ASN A 790 -36.66 -1.33 -11.45
C ASN A 790 -36.84 -2.20 -10.20
N ALA A 791 -37.21 -3.46 -10.40
CA ALA A 791 -37.42 -4.42 -9.32
C ALA A 791 -36.17 -4.60 -8.44
N LEU A 792 -34.96 -4.56 -9.01
CA LEU A 792 -33.72 -4.80 -8.26
C LEU A 792 -33.40 -3.64 -7.30
N ASP A 793 -33.54 -2.41 -7.78
CA ASP A 793 -33.30 -1.20 -6.98
C ASP A 793 -34.40 -1.01 -5.92
N GLY A 794 -35.65 -1.35 -6.28
CA GLY A 794 -36.80 -1.38 -5.39
C GLY A 794 -36.57 -2.22 -4.14
N TYR A 795 -36.25 -3.50 -4.28
CA TYR A 795 -36.05 -4.38 -3.12
C TYR A 795 -34.91 -3.90 -2.20
N GLN A 796 -33.80 -3.42 -2.77
CA GLN A 796 -32.64 -2.98 -1.99
C GLN A 796 -32.92 -1.70 -1.19
N ASP A 797 -33.53 -0.69 -1.81
CA ASP A 797 -33.76 0.60 -1.18
C ASP A 797 -34.83 0.53 -0.07
N LEU A 798 -35.72 -0.46 -0.15
CA LEU A 798 -36.71 -0.80 0.86
C LEU A 798 -36.14 -1.66 2.01
N GLY A 799 -34.87 -2.07 1.91
CA GLY A 799 -34.21 -2.95 2.88
C GLY A 799 -34.77 -4.38 2.86
N ALA A 800 -35.29 -4.84 1.73
CA ALA A 800 -35.72 -6.22 1.55
C ALA A 800 -34.55 -7.12 1.13
N ASP A 801 -34.52 -8.35 1.63
CA ASP A 801 -33.55 -9.35 1.19
C ASP A 801 -33.93 -9.90 -0.21
N PRO A 802 -32.94 -10.19 -1.09
CA PRO A 802 -33.20 -10.83 -2.37
C PRO A 802 -33.86 -12.20 -2.19
N VAL A 803 -34.99 -12.42 -2.86
CA VAL A 803 -35.73 -13.69 -2.80
C VAL A 803 -35.31 -14.59 -3.96
N SER A 804 -34.80 -15.79 -3.68
CA SER A 804 -34.60 -16.81 -4.72
C SER A 804 -35.84 -17.68 -4.87
N LYS A 805 -36.35 -17.79 -6.10
CA LYS A 805 -37.50 -18.66 -6.42
C LYS A 805 -37.22 -20.13 -6.10
N LEU A 806 -35.96 -20.56 -6.12
CA LEU A 806 -35.57 -21.94 -5.78
C LEU A 806 -35.86 -22.30 -4.32
N TRP A 807 -36.02 -21.31 -3.43
CA TRP A 807 -36.30 -21.53 -2.00
C TRP A 807 -37.79 -21.69 -1.69
N TYR A 808 -38.65 -21.37 -2.64
CA TYR A 808 -40.10 -21.38 -2.45
C TYR A 808 -40.76 -22.26 -3.51
N GLN A 809 -41.49 -23.30 -3.09
CA GLN A 809 -42.24 -24.17 -3.98
C GLN A 809 -43.55 -23.51 -4.46
N MET A 810 -43.46 -22.32 -5.05
CA MET A 810 -44.61 -21.56 -5.58
C MET A 810 -44.43 -21.34 -7.08
N SER A 811 -45.43 -21.77 -7.87
CA SER A 811 -45.38 -21.66 -9.34
C SER A 811 -45.59 -20.22 -9.82
N ARG A 812 -46.59 -19.52 -9.26
CA ARG A 812 -46.89 -18.09 -9.43
C ARG A 812 -47.60 -17.55 -8.19
N ALA A 813 -47.24 -16.34 -7.75
CA ALA A 813 -48.06 -15.51 -6.86
C ALA A 813 -48.75 -14.46 -7.74
N TRP A 814 -50.09 -14.40 -7.71
CA TRP A 814 -50.89 -13.43 -8.46
C TRP A 814 -51.71 -12.61 -7.48
N ILE A 815 -51.57 -11.29 -7.53
CA ILE A 815 -52.35 -10.34 -6.73
C ILE A 815 -52.94 -9.32 -7.71
N PRO A 816 -54.27 -9.24 -7.88
CA PRO A 816 -54.86 -8.24 -8.76
C PRO A 816 -54.89 -6.87 -8.05
N GLY A 817 -54.42 -5.81 -8.71
CA GLY A 817 -54.47 -4.44 -8.21
C GLY A 817 -55.28 -3.53 -9.13
N GLN A 818 -56.19 -2.75 -8.55
CA GLN A 818 -56.91 -1.63 -9.19
C GLN A 818 -56.22 -0.31 -8.82
N GLU A 819 -56.30 0.66 -9.72
CA GLU A 819 -55.45 1.86 -9.82
C GLU A 819 -55.48 2.85 -8.63
N VAL A 820 -54.40 3.64 -8.60
CA VAL A 820 -54.10 4.92 -7.93
C VAL A 820 -53.51 4.84 -6.50
N HIS A 821 -52.22 5.21 -6.38
CA HIS A 821 -51.53 5.41 -5.10
C HIS A 821 -50.86 6.81 -5.04
N PRO A 822 -51.01 7.55 -3.93
CA PRO A 822 -50.40 8.86 -3.73
C PRO A 822 -48.94 8.79 -3.24
N ASP A 823 -48.19 9.87 -3.53
CA ASP A 823 -46.76 10.10 -3.26
C ASP A 823 -46.41 10.15 -1.76
N LEU A 824 -45.33 9.45 -1.37
CA LEU A 824 -44.83 9.23 0.00
C LEU A 824 -44.48 10.52 0.74
N ASP A 825 -44.06 11.56 0.01
CA ASP A 825 -43.57 12.80 0.61
C ASP A 825 -44.68 13.83 0.88
N SER A 826 -45.89 13.59 0.35
CA SER A 826 -46.93 14.63 0.26
C SER A 826 -47.83 14.81 1.49
N ASN A 827 -47.96 13.83 2.40
CA ASN A 827 -49.03 13.83 3.42
C ASN A 827 -48.66 13.52 4.87
N GLY A 828 -47.38 13.35 5.20
CA GLY A 828 -46.94 13.13 6.59
C GLY A 828 -47.58 11.90 7.27
N TRP A 829 -47.34 11.75 8.57
CA TRP A 829 -47.54 10.55 9.40
C TRP A 829 -48.98 9.96 9.50
N ASN A 830 -49.96 10.46 8.75
CA ASN A 830 -51.39 10.17 8.91
C ASN A 830 -51.86 8.80 8.37
N PHE A 831 -51.04 8.02 7.65
CA PHE A 831 -51.46 6.75 7.04
C PHE A 831 -50.81 5.48 7.63
N GLY A 832 -50.36 5.53 8.89
CA GLY A 832 -50.09 4.32 9.69
C GLY A 832 -48.90 3.49 9.22
N TYR A 833 -47.74 4.12 9.08
CA TYR A 833 -46.48 3.44 8.87
C TYR A 833 -45.93 2.91 10.21
N GLY A 834 -45.46 1.66 10.22
CA GLY A 834 -44.80 1.08 11.38
C GLY A 834 -43.68 0.14 10.96
N SER A 835 -42.50 0.29 11.55
CA SER A 835 -41.48 -0.76 11.51
C SER A 835 -41.86 -1.83 12.52
N THR A 836 -42.06 -3.08 12.09
CA THR A 836 -42.25 -4.20 13.02
C THR A 836 -40.91 -4.51 13.69
N ARG A 837 -40.68 -3.91 14.86
CA ARG A 837 -39.66 -4.42 15.78
C ARG A 837 -40.29 -5.56 16.61
N PRO A 838 -39.64 -6.73 16.72
CA PRO A 838 -40.03 -7.71 17.75
C PRO A 838 -40.11 -7.02 19.11
N ARG A 839 -41.03 -7.42 20.00
CA ARG A 839 -40.98 -6.94 21.41
C ARG A 839 -39.59 -7.26 21.96
N ASN A 840 -38.81 -6.25 22.28
CA ASN A 840 -37.44 -6.41 22.74
C ASN A 840 -37.23 -5.77 24.12
N ILE A 841 -36.24 -6.30 24.85
CA ILE A 841 -35.75 -5.73 26.10
C ILE A 841 -34.42 -5.08 25.78
N ALA A 842 -34.25 -3.80 26.12
CA ALA A 842 -32.99 -3.10 25.95
C ALA A 842 -31.99 -3.53 27.03
N LEU A 843 -30.96 -4.28 26.63
CA LEU A 843 -29.80 -4.60 27.46
C LEU A 843 -28.62 -3.73 27.04
N LEU A 844 -27.71 -3.46 27.97
CA LEU A 844 -26.50 -2.70 27.67
C LEU A 844 -25.51 -3.60 26.92
N ALA A 845 -25.32 -3.34 25.63
CA ALA A 845 -24.26 -3.96 24.85
C ALA A 845 -22.89 -3.39 25.26
N CYS A 846 -21.96 -4.26 25.60
CA CYS A 846 -20.57 -3.90 25.89
C CYS A 846 -19.60 -4.77 25.10
N VAL A 847 -18.41 -4.23 24.84
CA VAL A 847 -17.28 -4.92 24.22
C VAL A 847 -16.14 -5.09 25.23
N LYS A 848 -15.56 -6.29 25.26
CA LYS A 848 -14.44 -6.65 26.13
C LYS A 848 -13.14 -6.00 25.62
N TYR A 849 -12.34 -5.39 26.50
CA TYR A 849 -11.00 -4.87 26.17
C TYR A 849 -9.87 -5.60 26.90
#